data_AF-A0A1U8P0E2-F1
#
_entry.id   AF-A0A1U8P0E2-F1
#
_cell.length_a   1.000
_cell.length_b   1.000
_cell.length_c   1.000
_cell.angle_alpha   90.00
_cell.angle_beta   90.00
_cell.angle_gamma   90.00
#
_symmetry.space_group_name_H-M   'P 1'
#
loop_
_entity.id
_entity.type
_entity.pdbx_description
1 polymer ?
#
loop_
_entity_poly.entity_id
_entity_poly.type
_entity_poly.pdbx_seq_one_letter_code
_entity_poly.pdbx_strand_id
1 'polypeptide(L)'
;MAPSLDFSNWWPKDARKGTPVVVKMENPNYSVVEIDGPDAAFRPVEKSRGKNAKQVTWVLLLKAHRAVGCLAWIASLFWALLGTIKKRLIFRQDVAMASEKLGKGKLLFTVIKAFLVTSLTILAFEVVAYLKGWHYFRNPSLHIPRSTDIQGLLHLVYVTWLSVRADYIAPPIQALSKFCVALFLIQSVDRMILSLGCFWIKYKKIKPRIEGDPFKSDDVEGSAYEYPMVLVQIPMCNEREVYEQSISAVCQLDWPKDRLLVQVLDDSNDESIQYLIKAEVAKWNQKGVNIIYRHRLVRTGYKAGNLKSAMSCEYVQAYEFVAIFDADFQPNPDFLKQTVPHFKDNPDLGLVQARWTFVNKDENLLTRLQNINLCFHFEVEQQVNGVFLNFFGFNGTAGVWRIKALEESGGWLERTTVEDMDIAVRAHLNGWKFIFLNDVKVLCEVPESYEAYRKQQHRWHSGPMHLFRLCLPAIITCKIAIWKKANLILLFFLLRKLILPFYSFTLFCIILPLTMFVPEAELPVWVICYVPVFMSFLNILPSPKSFPFIVPYLLFENTMSVTKFNAMVSGLFQLGSSYEWVVTKKAGRSSESDLLASAEMESKIMNQLQIQRGASESELTELNRLKEQKEAAPVPVKRVNKIYRKELTLAFLLLTASVRSLLSAQGVHFYFLLFQGVTFLLVGLDLIGEQMS
;
A
#
# COMPACT_ATOMS: atom_id res chain seq x y z
N MET A 1 -23.23 43.94 -6.32
CA MET A 1 -23.37 43.97 -4.85
C MET A 1 -23.48 42.54 -4.37
N ALA A 2 -22.48 42.07 -3.64
CA ALA A 2 -22.46 40.78 -2.95
C ALA A 2 -22.02 41.06 -1.50
N PRO A 3 -22.63 40.44 -0.48
CA PRO A 3 -22.35 40.76 0.91
C PRO A 3 -21.07 40.07 1.39
N SER A 4 -20.20 40.83 2.07
CA SER A 4 -19.05 40.29 2.79
C SER A 4 -19.46 39.91 4.22
N LEU A 5 -19.30 38.64 4.58
CA LEU A 5 -19.44 38.16 5.95
C LEU A 5 -18.12 38.34 6.71
N ASP A 6 -18.14 39.21 7.73
CA ASP A 6 -17.02 39.49 8.62
C ASP A 6 -17.04 38.52 9.81
N PHE A 7 -15.97 37.76 9.99
CA PHE A 7 -15.82 36.71 11.01
C PHE A 7 -15.02 37.18 12.24
N SER A 8 -14.88 38.49 12.46
CA SER A 8 -14.00 39.03 13.51
C SER A 8 -14.49 38.85 14.97
N ASN A 9 -15.69 38.31 15.21
CA ASN A 9 -16.31 38.30 16.55
C ASN A 9 -16.46 36.92 17.21
N TRP A 10 -15.73 35.89 16.75
CA TRP A 10 -15.93 34.51 17.22
C TRP A 10 -14.83 33.90 18.11
N TRP A 11 -14.08 34.72 18.85
CA TRP A 11 -13.17 34.19 19.87
C TRP A 11 -13.31 34.90 21.22
N PRO A 12 -13.71 34.20 22.30
CA PRO A 12 -13.66 34.76 23.64
C PRO A 12 -12.21 34.88 24.13
N LYS A 13 -11.92 36.00 24.80
CA LYS A 13 -10.65 36.26 25.49
C LYS A 13 -10.57 35.40 26.76
N ASP A 14 -9.80 34.31 26.71
CA ASP A 14 -9.34 33.62 27.92
C ASP A 14 -7.93 34.06 28.29
N ALA A 15 -7.82 34.71 29.44
CA ALA A 15 -6.58 35.07 30.10
C ALA A 15 -6.00 33.84 30.81
N ARG A 16 -4.84 33.34 30.35
CA ARG A 16 -3.98 32.47 31.16
C ARG A 16 -2.55 33.02 31.16
N LYS A 17 -2.13 33.41 32.37
CA LYS A 17 -0.75 33.76 32.73
C LYS A 17 0.15 32.55 32.47
N GLY A 18 1.13 32.71 31.59
CA GLY A 18 2.25 31.78 31.41
C GLY A 18 3.56 32.54 31.56
N THR A 19 4.38 32.13 32.52
CA THR A 19 5.72 32.64 32.81
C THR A 19 6.64 32.38 31.61
N PRO A 20 7.44 33.35 31.12
CA PRO A 20 8.36 33.09 30.03
C PRO A 20 9.58 32.32 30.54
N VAL A 21 9.75 31.09 30.06
CA VAL A 21 11.01 30.33 30.20
C VAL A 21 12.03 30.95 29.24
N VAL A 22 13.04 31.61 29.79
CA VAL A 22 14.18 32.15 29.05
C VAL A 22 15.13 30.99 28.73
N VAL A 23 15.14 30.53 27.48
CA VAL A 23 16.18 29.65 26.97
C VAL A 23 17.33 30.54 26.48
N LYS A 24 18.45 30.57 27.22
CA LYS A 24 19.71 31.13 26.72
C LYS A 24 20.24 30.21 25.61
N MET A 25 20.22 30.70 24.37
CA MET A 25 21.08 30.15 23.32
C MET A 25 22.41 30.91 23.34
N GLU A 26 23.52 30.20 23.50
CA GLU A 26 24.85 30.73 23.23
C GLU A 26 24.97 30.99 21.73
N ASN A 27 25.23 32.25 21.36
CA ASN A 27 25.45 32.67 19.98
C ASN A 27 26.96 32.88 19.76
N PRO A 28 27.55 32.38 18.65
CA PRO A 28 28.95 32.62 18.33
C PRO A 28 29.12 33.97 17.62
N ASN A 29 30.06 34.76 18.15
CA ASN A 29 30.85 35.85 17.53
C ASN A 29 30.28 36.55 16.29
N TYR A 30 29.71 37.74 16.49
CA TYR A 30 29.84 38.85 15.54
C TYR A 30 30.12 40.15 16.29
N SER A 31 31.11 40.89 15.80
CA SER A 31 31.63 42.14 16.38
C SER A 31 30.62 43.28 16.29
N VAL A 32 30.37 43.93 17.42
CA VAL A 32 29.63 45.21 17.48
C VAL A 32 30.66 46.32 17.64
N VAL A 33 30.65 47.25 16.70
CA VAL A 33 31.37 48.53 16.81
C VAL A 33 30.55 49.43 17.73
N GLU A 34 31.09 49.74 18.90
CA GLU A 34 30.58 50.77 19.81
C GLU A 34 30.86 52.16 19.23
N ILE A 35 29.86 53.03 19.27
CA ILE A 35 30.03 54.48 19.12
C ILE A 35 29.44 55.11 20.38
N ASP A 36 30.32 55.76 21.14
CA ASP A 36 30.07 56.40 22.42
C ASP A 36 29.72 57.89 22.29
N GLY A 37 28.83 58.37 23.17
CA GLY A 37 28.73 59.77 23.63
C GLY A 37 27.49 60.61 23.23
N PRO A 38 27.14 61.66 24.00
CA PRO A 38 26.57 61.59 25.36
C PRO A 38 25.25 62.40 25.54
N ASP A 39 24.66 62.22 26.73
CA ASP A 39 23.38 62.72 27.27
C ASP A 39 23.04 64.22 27.11
N ALA A 40 21.75 64.54 26.91
CA ALA A 40 21.07 65.69 27.54
C ALA A 40 19.51 65.63 27.48
N ALA A 41 18.91 65.57 28.68
CA ALA A 41 17.73 66.31 29.16
C ALA A 41 16.30 66.06 28.59
N PHE A 42 15.45 65.65 29.54
CA PHE A 42 13.98 65.58 29.56
C PHE A 42 13.19 66.74 28.90
N ARG A 43 12.21 66.40 28.04
CA ARG A 43 10.83 66.98 27.99
C ARG A 43 9.83 65.97 27.37
N PRO A 44 8.56 65.89 27.83
CA PRO A 44 7.52 65.05 27.24
C PRO A 44 6.71 65.81 26.17
N VAL A 45 5.94 65.05 25.37
CA VAL A 45 4.99 65.47 24.28
C VAL A 45 5.72 65.57 22.92
N GLU A 46 5.45 64.75 21.90
CA GLU A 46 4.16 64.49 21.23
C GLU A 46 4.25 63.14 20.46
N LYS A 47 3.23 62.26 20.56
CA LYS A 47 3.21 60.96 19.85
C LYS A 47 2.95 61.17 18.35
N SER A 48 4.00 61.34 17.55
CA SER A 48 3.91 61.15 16.11
C SER A 48 4.11 59.67 15.75
N ARG A 49 3.10 59.09 15.10
CA ARG A 49 3.13 57.78 14.44
C ARG A 49 4.19 57.83 13.32
N GLY A 50 5.41 57.38 13.61
CA GLY A 50 6.48 57.47 12.62
C GLY A 50 7.63 56.52 12.89
N LYS A 51 7.38 55.22 13.05
CA LYS A 51 8.42 54.16 13.05
C LYS A 51 7.75 52.79 12.84
N ASN A 52 7.50 52.41 11.58
CA ASN A 52 7.37 50.98 11.24
C ASN A 52 7.63 50.61 9.77
N ALA A 53 8.22 51.49 8.96
CA ALA A 53 8.58 51.13 7.59
C ALA A 53 9.75 50.12 7.59
N LYS A 54 10.83 50.40 8.33
CA LYS A 54 12.04 49.57 8.34
C LYS A 54 11.82 48.15 8.89
N GLN A 55 10.93 47.98 9.87
CA GLN A 55 10.61 46.67 10.46
C GLN A 55 9.75 45.82 9.51
N VAL A 56 8.81 46.43 8.78
CA VAL A 56 8.02 45.76 7.74
C VAL A 56 8.90 45.40 6.55
N THR A 57 9.83 46.27 6.14
CA THR A 57 10.81 45.96 5.09
C THR A 57 11.70 44.78 5.49
N TRP A 58 12.14 44.71 6.75
CA TRP A 58 12.93 43.59 7.27
C TRP A 58 12.17 42.27 7.31
N VAL A 59 10.90 42.29 7.71
CA VAL A 59 10.04 41.09 7.71
C VAL A 59 9.76 40.62 6.28
N LEU A 60 9.54 41.54 5.34
CA LEU A 60 9.39 41.22 3.92
C LEU A 60 10.69 40.66 3.31
N LEU A 61 11.84 41.23 3.66
CA LEU A 61 13.16 40.72 3.27
C LEU A 61 13.42 39.32 3.81
N LEU A 62 13.09 39.04 5.08
CA LEU A 62 13.19 37.71 5.69
C LEU A 62 12.27 36.69 5.00
N LYS A 63 11.02 37.07 4.68
CA LYS A 63 10.10 36.22 3.93
C LYS A 63 10.59 35.97 2.49
N ALA A 64 11.14 36.99 1.83
CA ALA A 64 11.75 36.86 0.51
C ALA A 64 13.00 35.97 0.55
N HIS A 65 13.87 36.11 1.54
CA HIS A 65 15.07 35.29 1.71
C HIS A 65 14.71 33.82 2.00
N ARG A 66 13.63 33.58 2.76
CA ARG A 66 13.09 32.24 3.00
C ARG A 66 12.46 31.63 1.75
N ALA A 67 11.80 32.45 0.91
CA ALA A 67 11.27 32.02 -0.39
C ALA A 67 12.39 31.72 -1.40
N VAL A 68 13.43 32.55 -1.46
CA VAL A 68 14.63 32.33 -2.28
C VAL A 68 15.39 31.09 -1.81
N GLY A 69 15.52 30.87 -0.50
CA GLY A 69 16.08 29.64 0.06
C GLY A 69 15.27 28.40 -0.32
N CYS A 70 13.94 28.50 -0.33
CA CYS A 70 13.05 27.43 -0.79
C CYS A 70 13.21 27.15 -2.30
N LEU A 71 13.30 28.19 -3.13
CA LEU A 71 13.53 28.07 -4.57
C LEU A 71 14.92 27.50 -4.89
N ALA A 72 15.97 27.91 -4.15
CA ALA A 72 17.31 27.37 -4.28
C ALA A 72 17.37 25.91 -3.85
N TRP A 73 16.65 25.53 -2.79
CA TRP A 73 16.52 24.14 -2.36
C TRP A 73 15.80 23.28 -3.42
N ILE A 74 14.68 23.75 -3.97
CA ILE A 74 13.97 23.09 -5.08
C ILE A 74 14.86 22.95 -6.31
N ALA A 75 15.60 23.99 -6.68
CA ALA A 75 16.54 23.96 -7.79
C ALA A 75 17.68 22.96 -7.54
N SER A 76 18.22 22.90 -6.32
CA SER A 76 19.24 21.92 -5.95
C SER A 76 18.72 20.47 -6.01
N LEU A 77 17.48 20.25 -5.58
CA LEU A 77 16.80 18.95 -5.65
C LEU A 77 16.55 18.55 -7.11
N PHE A 78 16.15 19.51 -7.95
CA PHE A 78 15.96 19.32 -9.38
C PHE A 78 17.28 18.99 -10.10
N TRP A 79 18.37 19.69 -9.78
CA TRP A 79 19.70 19.40 -10.33
C TRP A 79 20.27 18.07 -9.83
N ALA A 80 20.06 17.70 -8.57
CA ALA A 80 20.42 16.39 -8.04
C ALA A 80 19.62 15.26 -8.72
N LEU A 81 18.33 15.48 -8.98
CA LEU A 81 17.49 14.58 -9.74
C LEU A 81 18.00 14.43 -11.19
N LEU A 82 18.30 15.55 -11.86
CA LEU A 82 18.86 15.54 -13.23
C LEU A 82 20.23 14.86 -13.30
N GLY A 83 21.09 15.08 -12.30
CA GLY A 83 22.38 14.42 -12.18
C GLY A 83 22.25 12.90 -12.00
N THR A 84 21.27 12.47 -11.21
CA THR A 84 20.93 11.05 -11.02
C THR A 84 20.37 10.43 -12.31
N ILE A 85 19.48 11.14 -13.01
CA ILE A 85 18.92 10.74 -14.31
C ILE A 85 20.04 10.59 -15.35
N LYS A 86 20.94 11.58 -15.46
CA LYS A 86 22.06 11.57 -16.41
C LYS A 86 23.02 10.42 -16.14
N LYS A 87 23.40 10.18 -14.87
CA LYS A 87 24.24 9.03 -14.48
C LYS A 87 23.60 7.68 -14.84
N ARG A 88 22.27 7.54 -14.66
CA ARG A 88 21.53 6.30 -14.97
C ARG A 88 21.33 6.06 -16.47
N LEU A 89 21.14 7.12 -17.26
CA LEU A 89 21.07 7.03 -18.72
C LEU A 89 22.41 6.64 -19.35
N ILE A 90 23.53 7.09 -18.78
CA ILE A 90 24.88 6.75 -19.25
C ILE A 90 25.24 5.30 -18.89
N PHE A 91 24.88 4.81 -17.70
CA PHE A 91 25.10 3.40 -17.28
C PHE A 91 24.32 2.38 -18.13
N ARG A 92 23.40 2.84 -18.98
CA ARG A 92 22.58 2.02 -19.89
C ARG A 92 23.35 1.52 -21.12
N GLN A 93 24.46 2.17 -21.49
CA GLN A 93 25.16 1.85 -22.73
C GLN A 93 25.94 0.53 -22.65
N ASP A 94 26.31 0.08 -21.44
CA ASP A 94 27.11 -1.14 -21.24
C ASP A 94 26.27 -2.41 -20.91
N VAL A 95 25.01 -2.29 -20.49
CA VAL A 95 24.20 -3.43 -19.99
C VAL A 95 23.10 -3.88 -20.96
N ALA A 96 22.88 -3.15 -22.07
CA ALA A 96 21.76 -3.36 -22.98
C ALA A 96 21.77 -4.68 -23.81
N MET A 97 22.77 -5.56 -23.65
CA MET A 97 22.84 -6.83 -24.41
C MET A 97 22.24 -8.06 -23.73
N ALA A 98 21.81 -7.98 -22.46
CA ALA A 98 21.32 -9.17 -21.76
C ALA A 98 19.87 -8.99 -21.26
N SER A 99 18.97 -9.80 -21.82
CA SER A 99 17.59 -10.07 -21.34
C SER A 99 16.46 -9.21 -21.94
N GLU A 100 16.02 -9.60 -23.14
CA GLU A 100 14.63 -9.38 -23.60
C GLU A 100 13.99 -10.73 -23.98
N LYS A 101 13.37 -11.40 -23.00
CA LYS A 101 12.32 -12.39 -23.25
C LYS A 101 11.17 -12.14 -22.27
N LEU A 102 10.05 -11.63 -22.78
CA LEU A 102 8.74 -12.30 -22.78
C LEU A 102 7.67 -11.35 -23.39
N GLY A 103 7.07 -11.77 -24.51
CA GLY A 103 6.04 -11.03 -25.22
C GLY A 103 4.67 -11.03 -24.51
N LYS A 104 3.75 -10.22 -25.05
CA LYS A 104 2.31 -10.02 -24.69
C LYS A 104 1.96 -8.79 -23.84
N GLY A 105 2.95 -8.08 -23.27
CA GLY A 105 2.76 -6.74 -22.68
C GLY A 105 2.84 -5.56 -23.68
N LYS A 106 3.00 -5.82 -24.99
CA LYS A 106 3.29 -4.81 -26.01
C LYS A 106 2.11 -3.89 -26.32
N LEU A 107 0.86 -4.38 -26.35
CA LEU A 107 -0.27 -3.59 -26.83
C LEU A 107 -0.50 -2.32 -26.00
N LEU A 108 -0.67 -2.44 -24.68
CA LEU A 108 -0.88 -1.30 -23.79
C LEU A 108 0.28 -0.30 -23.88
N PHE A 109 1.52 -0.79 -23.90
CA PHE A 109 2.70 0.05 -24.04
C PHE A 109 2.73 0.77 -25.40
N THR A 110 2.41 0.08 -26.49
CA THR A 110 2.32 0.64 -27.84
C THR A 110 1.23 1.70 -27.92
N VAL A 111 0.06 1.46 -27.31
CA VAL A 111 -1.05 2.43 -27.27
C VAL A 111 -0.63 3.69 -26.50
N ILE A 112 -0.04 3.54 -25.31
CA ILE A 112 0.45 4.68 -24.52
C ILE A 112 1.54 5.45 -25.28
N LYS A 113 2.47 4.73 -25.94
CA LYS A 113 3.53 5.36 -26.74
C LYS A 113 2.96 6.11 -27.94
N ALA A 114 2.01 5.53 -28.66
CA ALA A 114 1.32 6.19 -29.77
C ALA A 114 0.62 7.45 -29.28
N PHE A 115 -0.07 7.36 -28.13
CA PHE A 115 -0.74 8.50 -27.54
C PHE A 115 0.23 9.62 -27.13
N LEU A 116 1.39 9.28 -26.56
CA LEU A 116 2.46 10.25 -26.26
C LEU A 116 2.97 10.95 -27.53
N VAL A 117 3.27 10.19 -28.59
CA VAL A 117 3.75 10.76 -29.86
C VAL A 117 2.72 11.70 -30.45
N THR A 118 1.44 11.29 -30.50
CA THR A 118 0.34 12.14 -30.97
C THR A 118 0.16 13.38 -30.08
N SER A 119 0.31 13.26 -28.76
CA SER A 119 0.22 14.39 -27.84
C SER A 119 1.34 15.41 -28.07
N LEU A 120 2.56 14.93 -28.34
CA LEU A 120 3.71 15.79 -28.65
C LEU A 120 3.55 16.50 -30.00
N THR A 121 3.02 15.82 -31.02
CA THR A 121 2.76 16.44 -32.33
C THR A 121 1.66 17.50 -32.25
N ILE A 122 0.57 17.22 -31.52
CA ILE A 122 -0.50 18.20 -31.28
C ILE A 122 0.04 19.39 -30.47
N LEU A 123 0.82 19.16 -29.41
CA LEU A 123 1.42 20.24 -28.63
C LEU A 123 2.32 21.13 -29.49
N ALA A 124 3.18 20.54 -30.33
CA ALA A 124 4.03 21.30 -31.24
C ALA A 124 3.20 22.15 -32.22
N PHE A 125 2.13 21.58 -32.78
CA PHE A 125 1.21 22.30 -33.66
C PHE A 125 0.51 23.47 -32.95
N GLU A 126 0.06 23.28 -31.71
CA GLU A 126 -0.58 24.32 -30.91
C GLU A 126 0.39 25.40 -30.43
N VAL A 127 1.65 25.07 -30.14
CA VAL A 127 2.69 26.07 -29.84
C VAL A 127 2.95 26.94 -31.07
N VAL A 128 3.02 26.36 -32.27
CA VAL A 128 3.15 27.15 -33.52
C VAL A 128 1.95 28.07 -33.71
N ALA A 129 0.73 27.57 -33.48
CA ALA A 129 -0.50 28.38 -33.54
C ALA A 129 -0.48 29.51 -32.49
N TYR A 130 -0.03 29.23 -31.27
CA TYR A 130 0.13 30.21 -30.20
C TYR A 130 1.09 31.34 -30.60
N LEU A 131 2.27 30.98 -31.13
CA LEU A 131 3.28 31.93 -31.60
C LEU A 131 2.79 32.78 -32.78
N LYS A 132 1.86 32.26 -33.60
CA LYS A 132 1.18 32.99 -34.68
C LYS A 132 -0.01 33.84 -34.21
N GLY A 133 -0.33 33.85 -32.91
CA GLY A 133 -1.44 34.64 -32.35
C GLY A 133 -2.83 34.01 -32.52
N TRP A 134 -2.92 32.73 -32.92
CA TRP A 134 -4.19 32.03 -33.10
C TRP A 134 -4.75 31.55 -31.75
N HIS A 135 -5.36 32.46 -30.98
CA HIS A 135 -5.85 32.20 -29.61
C HIS A 135 -7.24 31.55 -29.51
N TYR A 136 -7.72 30.91 -30.58
CA TYR A 136 -9.08 30.33 -30.65
C TYR A 136 -9.35 29.27 -29.57
N PHE A 137 -8.31 28.60 -29.08
CA PHE A 137 -8.38 27.58 -28.02
C PHE A 137 -8.65 28.14 -26.61
N ARG A 138 -8.64 29.48 -26.41
CA ARG A 138 -8.85 30.11 -25.09
C ARG A 138 -10.33 30.39 -24.80
N ASN A 139 -11.20 30.32 -25.80
CA ASN A 139 -12.60 30.72 -25.68
C ASN A 139 -13.51 29.48 -25.57
N PRO A 140 -14.30 29.33 -24.48
CA PRO A 140 -15.16 28.15 -24.27
C PRO A 140 -16.29 28.02 -25.32
N SER A 141 -16.57 29.07 -26.08
CA SER A 141 -17.62 29.09 -27.11
C SER A 141 -17.13 28.77 -28.52
N LEU A 142 -15.88 28.30 -28.68
CA LEU A 142 -15.23 27.95 -29.96
C LEU A 142 -15.74 28.79 -31.14
N HIS A 143 -15.39 30.08 -31.15
CA HIS A 143 -15.68 30.91 -32.31
C HIS A 143 -14.77 30.48 -33.46
N ILE A 144 -15.30 29.57 -34.29
CA ILE A 144 -14.71 29.17 -35.56
C ILE A 144 -14.78 30.40 -36.48
N PRO A 145 -13.62 30.94 -36.94
CA PRO A 145 -13.61 32.09 -37.83
C PRO A 145 -14.36 31.78 -39.13
N ARG A 146 -15.10 32.77 -39.67
CA ARG A 146 -15.76 32.62 -40.97
C ARG A 146 -14.70 32.54 -42.08
N SER A 147 -15.03 31.93 -43.22
CA SER A 147 -14.10 31.65 -44.33
C SER A 147 -13.29 32.86 -44.81
N THR A 148 -13.76 34.08 -44.55
CA THR A 148 -13.11 35.35 -44.89
C THR A 148 -11.89 35.69 -44.03
N ASP A 149 -11.72 35.08 -42.85
CA ASP A 149 -10.63 35.40 -41.90
C ASP A 149 -9.47 34.40 -41.98
N ILE A 150 -9.48 33.49 -42.96
CA ILE A 150 -8.52 32.39 -43.06
C ILE A 150 -7.22 32.83 -43.75
N GLN A 151 -6.20 33.14 -42.95
CA GLN A 151 -4.85 33.50 -43.43
C GLN A 151 -4.00 32.28 -43.89
N GLY A 152 -4.42 31.61 -44.96
CA GLY A 152 -3.64 30.59 -45.68
C GLY A 152 -3.87 29.13 -45.24
N LEU A 153 -3.20 28.19 -45.94
CA LEU A 153 -3.43 26.75 -45.83
C LEU A 153 -3.23 26.19 -44.41
N LEU A 154 -2.19 26.64 -43.69
CA LEU A 154 -1.94 26.18 -42.31
C LEU A 154 -3.03 26.62 -41.33
N HIS A 155 -3.61 27.82 -41.53
CA HIS A 155 -4.70 28.31 -40.71
C HIS A 155 -5.99 27.54 -41.02
N LEU A 156 -6.24 27.22 -42.30
CA LEU A 156 -7.35 26.34 -42.70
C LEU A 156 -7.24 24.95 -42.05
N VAL A 157 -6.07 24.32 -42.12
CA VAL A 157 -5.83 23.01 -41.47
C VAL A 157 -6.06 23.10 -39.96
N TYR A 158 -5.63 24.19 -39.30
CA TYR A 158 -5.85 24.40 -37.88
C TYR A 158 -7.33 24.54 -37.52
N VAL A 159 -8.09 25.34 -38.28
CA VAL A 159 -9.53 25.52 -38.06
C VAL A 159 -10.31 24.23 -38.32
N THR A 160 -10.00 23.52 -39.39
CA THR A 160 -10.60 22.19 -39.67
C THR A 160 -10.29 21.20 -38.57
N TRP A 161 -9.06 21.19 -38.04
CA TRP A 161 -8.71 20.37 -36.88
C TRP A 161 -9.57 20.69 -35.65
N LEU A 162 -9.81 21.98 -35.35
CA LEU A 162 -10.68 22.39 -34.25
C LEU A 162 -12.12 21.89 -34.44
N SER A 163 -12.69 22.03 -35.64
CA SER A 163 -14.03 21.52 -35.95
C SER A 163 -14.10 20.00 -35.80
N VAL A 164 -13.15 19.26 -36.39
CA VAL A 164 -13.12 17.80 -36.28
C VAL A 164 -12.97 17.34 -34.83
N ARG A 165 -12.13 18.03 -34.06
CA ARG A 165 -11.93 17.75 -32.64
C ARG A 165 -13.21 17.95 -31.84
N ALA A 166 -13.91 19.07 -32.06
CA ALA A 166 -15.15 19.39 -31.36
C ALA A 166 -16.31 18.45 -31.74
N ASP A 167 -16.48 18.16 -33.03
CA ASP A 167 -17.66 17.45 -33.54
C ASP A 167 -17.53 15.92 -33.42
N TYR A 168 -16.31 15.37 -33.55
CA TYR A 168 -16.10 13.91 -33.64
C TYR A 168 -15.26 13.32 -32.50
N ILE A 169 -14.29 14.06 -31.96
CA ILE A 169 -13.37 13.54 -30.93
C ILE A 169 -13.89 13.83 -29.52
N ALA A 170 -14.42 15.03 -29.26
CA ALA A 170 -14.88 15.43 -27.93
C ALA A 170 -16.09 14.63 -27.43
N PRO A 171 -17.16 14.36 -28.22
CA PRO A 171 -18.33 13.62 -27.73
C PRO A 171 -18.03 12.23 -27.16
N PRO A 172 -17.23 11.34 -27.83
CA PRO A 172 -16.91 10.04 -27.25
C PRO A 172 -16.03 10.14 -26.00
N ILE A 173 -15.08 11.08 -25.95
CA ILE A 173 -14.26 11.32 -24.74
C ILE A 173 -15.15 11.79 -23.58
N GLN A 174 -16.09 12.71 -23.84
CA GLN A 174 -17.04 13.19 -22.85
C GLN A 174 -17.96 12.08 -22.34
N ALA A 175 -18.46 11.21 -23.22
CA ALA A 175 -19.29 10.06 -22.85
C ALA A 175 -18.51 9.07 -21.96
N LEU A 176 -17.27 8.73 -22.35
CA LEU A 176 -16.40 7.87 -21.55
C LEU A 176 -16.04 8.50 -20.20
N SER A 177 -15.81 9.82 -20.18
CA SER A 177 -15.59 10.61 -18.97
C SER A 177 -16.78 10.52 -18.01
N LYS A 178 -18.00 10.81 -18.50
CA LYS A 178 -19.23 10.71 -17.70
C LYS A 178 -19.43 9.30 -17.13
N PHE A 179 -19.18 8.27 -17.93
CA PHE A 179 -19.24 6.88 -17.49
C PHE A 179 -18.22 6.58 -16.36
N CYS A 180 -16.96 6.95 -16.55
CA CYS A 180 -15.91 6.76 -15.53
C CYS A 180 -16.18 7.57 -14.26
N VAL A 181 -16.72 8.78 -14.37
CA VAL A 181 -17.14 9.61 -13.23
C VAL A 181 -18.26 8.93 -12.45
N ALA A 182 -19.27 8.36 -13.13
CA ALA A 182 -20.34 7.63 -12.46
C ALA A 182 -19.79 6.42 -11.67
N LEU A 183 -18.90 5.63 -12.28
CA LEU A 183 -18.24 4.51 -11.60
C LEU A 183 -17.39 4.98 -10.40
N PHE A 184 -16.65 6.08 -10.57
CA PHE A 184 -15.86 6.67 -9.49
C PHE A 184 -16.74 7.13 -8.31
N LEU A 185 -17.90 7.73 -8.59
CA LEU A 185 -18.86 8.12 -7.55
C LEU A 185 -19.46 6.91 -6.83
N ILE A 186 -19.82 5.84 -7.56
CA ILE A 186 -20.33 4.60 -6.96
C ILE A 186 -19.27 4.01 -6.01
N GLN A 187 -18.02 3.94 -6.44
CA GLN A 187 -16.91 3.47 -5.60
C GLN A 187 -16.67 4.38 -4.38
N SER A 188 -16.81 5.69 -4.56
CA SER A 188 -16.68 6.69 -3.49
C SER A 188 -17.75 6.48 -2.42
N VAL A 189 -18.99 6.22 -2.83
CA VAL A 189 -20.10 5.93 -1.92
C VAL A 189 -19.86 4.63 -1.14
N ASP A 190 -19.41 3.54 -1.77
CA ASP A 190 -19.04 2.30 -1.07
C ASP A 190 -17.99 2.57 0.03
N ARG A 191 -16.94 3.34 -0.27
CA ARG A 191 -15.91 3.70 0.72
C ARG A 191 -16.45 4.57 1.86
N MET A 192 -17.35 5.50 1.56
CA MET A 192 -18.01 6.31 2.59
C MET A 192 -18.89 5.43 3.49
N ILE A 193 -19.66 4.50 2.92
CA ILE A 193 -20.49 3.56 3.68
C ILE A 193 -19.62 2.70 4.60
N LEU A 194 -18.50 2.17 4.09
CA LEU A 194 -17.55 1.41 4.92
C LEU A 194 -16.96 2.27 6.05
N SER A 195 -16.59 3.51 5.76
CA SER A 195 -16.05 4.43 6.78
C SER A 195 -17.09 4.76 7.86
N LEU A 196 -18.34 4.99 7.47
CA LEU A 196 -19.47 5.21 8.38
C LEU A 196 -19.78 3.95 9.20
N GLY A 197 -19.73 2.77 8.58
CA GLY A 197 -19.88 1.49 9.26
C GLY A 197 -18.79 1.27 10.31
N CYS A 198 -17.54 1.56 10.00
CA CYS A 198 -16.42 1.48 10.94
C CYS A 198 -16.60 2.49 12.09
N PHE A 199 -17.00 3.73 11.78
CA PHE A 199 -17.33 4.73 12.80
C PHE A 199 -18.46 4.24 13.72
N TRP A 200 -19.52 3.66 13.16
CA TRP A 200 -20.63 3.11 13.93
C TRP A 200 -20.21 1.96 14.84
N ILE A 201 -19.40 1.03 14.33
CA ILE A 201 -18.82 -0.08 15.11
C ILE A 201 -18.01 0.46 16.30
N LYS A 202 -17.15 1.47 16.07
CA LYS A 202 -16.35 2.12 17.11
C LYS A 202 -17.23 2.86 18.13
N TYR A 203 -18.23 3.62 17.65
CA TYR A 203 -19.15 4.39 18.48
C TYR A 203 -20.00 3.48 19.38
N LYS A 204 -20.58 2.42 18.83
CA LYS A 204 -21.39 1.42 19.55
C LYS A 204 -20.55 0.38 20.29
N LYS A 205 -19.22 0.40 20.15
CA LYS A 205 -18.28 -0.60 20.71
C LYS A 205 -18.67 -2.04 20.35
N ILE A 206 -19.14 -2.25 19.12
CA ILE A 206 -19.51 -3.57 18.60
C ILE A 206 -18.22 -4.36 18.43
N LYS A 207 -18.10 -5.46 19.18
CA LYS A 207 -16.95 -6.35 19.12
C LYS A 207 -17.44 -7.78 19.32
N PRO A 208 -16.90 -8.76 18.60
CA PRO A 208 -17.05 -10.16 18.97
C PRO A 208 -16.56 -10.32 20.41
N ARG A 209 -17.41 -10.82 21.30
CA ARG A 209 -17.04 -11.09 22.69
C ARG A 209 -17.02 -12.59 22.90
N ILE A 210 -16.16 -13.01 23.81
CA ILE A 210 -16.15 -14.35 24.37
C ILE A 210 -17.01 -14.25 25.63
N GLU A 211 -18.06 -15.06 25.73
CA GLU A 211 -18.93 -15.10 26.91
C GLU A 211 -18.36 -16.08 27.94
N GLY A 212 -18.28 -15.67 29.20
CA GLY A 212 -17.78 -16.50 30.29
C GLY A 212 -16.27 -16.81 30.24
N ASP A 213 -15.85 -17.81 31.01
CA ASP A 213 -14.53 -18.43 30.87
C ASP A 213 -14.65 -19.53 29.80
N PRO A 214 -14.11 -19.33 28.59
CA PRO A 214 -14.38 -20.21 27.46
C PRO A 214 -13.87 -21.63 27.67
N PHE A 215 -12.89 -21.81 28.56
CA PHE A 215 -12.25 -23.08 28.81
C PHE A 215 -12.68 -23.74 30.12
N LYS A 216 -13.53 -23.09 30.94
CA LYS A 216 -14.14 -23.76 32.10
C LYS A 216 -15.14 -24.81 31.64
N SER A 217 -15.00 -26.01 32.17
CA SER A 217 -16.02 -27.06 32.16
C SER A 217 -17.19 -26.65 33.05
N ASP A 218 -18.42 -26.93 32.61
CA ASP A 218 -19.62 -26.82 33.46
C ASP A 218 -19.75 -28.00 34.44
N ASP A 219 -18.87 -29.00 34.32
CA ASP A 219 -18.80 -30.17 35.18
C ASP A 219 -18.12 -29.86 36.52
N VAL A 220 -18.92 -29.82 37.59
CA VAL A 220 -18.51 -29.54 38.97
C VAL A 220 -17.51 -30.58 39.53
N GLU A 221 -17.40 -31.76 38.89
CA GLU A 221 -16.51 -32.85 39.31
C GLU A 221 -15.18 -32.92 38.52
N GLY A 222 -15.02 -32.15 37.44
CA GLY A 222 -13.86 -32.23 36.53
C GLY A 222 -13.16 -30.89 36.36
N SER A 223 -12.09 -30.65 37.12
CA SER A 223 -11.22 -29.45 37.02
C SER A 223 -10.41 -29.29 35.71
N ALA A 224 -10.80 -29.97 34.63
CA ALA A 224 -10.05 -29.98 33.38
C ALA A 224 -10.53 -28.86 32.44
N TYR A 225 -9.65 -27.90 32.15
CA TYR A 225 -9.88 -26.94 31.08
C TYR A 225 -10.03 -27.67 29.73
N GLU A 226 -11.12 -27.40 29.00
CA GLU A 226 -11.43 -28.11 27.75
C GLU A 226 -10.84 -27.37 26.53
N TYR A 227 -9.55 -27.57 26.28
CA TYR A 227 -8.87 -26.97 25.12
C TYR A 227 -9.06 -27.85 23.87
N PRO A 228 -9.60 -27.38 22.74
CA PRO A 228 -9.72 -28.21 21.54
C PRO A 228 -8.36 -28.53 20.92
N MET A 229 -8.31 -29.57 20.08
CA MET A 229 -7.11 -29.95 19.33
C MET A 229 -6.86 -28.95 18.19
N VAL A 230 -5.70 -28.28 18.21
CA VAL A 230 -5.33 -27.25 17.23
C VAL A 230 -4.08 -27.62 16.44
N LEU A 231 -4.21 -27.56 15.11
CA LEU A 231 -3.12 -27.68 14.16
C LEU A 231 -2.61 -26.28 13.79
N VAL A 232 -1.30 -26.08 13.69
CA VAL A 232 -0.72 -24.82 13.19
C VAL A 232 0.18 -25.12 12.00
N GLN A 233 -0.06 -24.45 10.86
CA GLN A 233 0.67 -24.67 9.61
C GLN A 233 1.49 -23.44 9.24
N ILE A 234 2.77 -23.69 8.90
CA ILE A 234 3.71 -22.66 8.44
C ILE A 234 4.24 -23.06 7.05
N PRO A 235 3.57 -22.65 5.95
CA PRO A 235 4.10 -22.85 4.60
C PRO A 235 5.33 -21.98 4.34
N MET A 236 6.39 -22.61 3.84
CA MET A 236 7.67 -22.01 3.48
C MET A 236 8.10 -22.43 2.06
N CYS A 237 8.69 -21.53 1.29
CA CYS A 237 9.40 -21.71 0.03
C CYS A 237 10.58 -20.72 -0.10
N ASN A 238 11.78 -21.17 0.29
CA ASN A 238 13.06 -20.45 0.23
C ASN A 238 13.16 -19.20 1.13
N GLU A 239 12.48 -19.14 2.28
CA GLU A 239 12.54 -17.99 3.19
C GLU A 239 13.69 -18.09 4.21
N ARG A 240 14.91 -17.93 3.72
CA ARG A 240 16.13 -17.95 4.55
C ARG A 240 16.13 -16.88 5.63
N GLU A 241 15.55 -15.71 5.37
CA GLU A 241 15.67 -14.55 6.25
C GLU A 241 14.70 -14.58 7.44
N VAL A 242 13.60 -15.34 7.35
CA VAL A 242 12.50 -15.29 8.33
C VAL A 242 12.15 -16.64 8.97
N TYR A 243 12.71 -17.77 8.50
CA TYR A 243 12.33 -19.10 9.00
C TYR A 243 12.47 -19.24 10.53
N GLU A 244 13.58 -18.78 11.12
CA GLU A 244 13.84 -18.92 12.56
C GLU A 244 12.82 -18.11 13.37
N GLN A 245 12.58 -16.85 12.97
CA GLN A 245 11.65 -15.95 13.65
C GLN A 245 10.22 -16.50 13.61
N SER A 246 9.77 -16.97 12.44
CA SER A 246 8.40 -17.49 12.27
C SER A 246 8.17 -18.80 13.01
N ILE A 247 9.10 -19.77 12.92
CA ILE A 247 8.99 -21.03 13.66
C ILE A 247 9.01 -20.76 15.17
N SER A 248 9.91 -19.88 15.62
CA SER A 248 10.01 -19.48 17.03
C SER A 248 8.71 -18.87 17.55
N ALA A 249 8.12 -17.91 16.83
CA ALA A 249 6.89 -17.25 17.24
C ALA A 249 5.71 -18.22 17.37
N VAL A 250 5.57 -19.17 16.43
CA VAL A 250 4.53 -20.20 16.49
C VAL A 250 4.78 -21.21 17.61
N CYS A 251 6.03 -21.61 17.85
CA CYS A 251 6.36 -22.54 18.93
C CYS A 251 6.16 -21.95 20.34
N GLN A 252 6.03 -20.63 20.44
CA GLN A 252 5.78 -19.90 21.69
C GLN A 252 4.29 -19.65 21.96
N LEU A 253 3.39 -20.16 21.11
CA LEU A 253 1.95 -20.08 21.36
C LEU A 253 1.59 -20.74 22.69
N ASP A 254 0.84 -20.00 23.51
CA ASP A 254 0.35 -20.41 24.82
C ASP A 254 -0.88 -21.30 24.66
N TRP A 255 -0.63 -22.59 24.41
CA TRP A 255 -1.62 -23.65 24.27
C TRP A 255 -1.08 -24.95 24.90
N PRO A 256 -1.94 -25.84 25.43
CA PRO A 256 -1.49 -27.14 25.92
C PRO A 256 -0.71 -27.92 24.86
N LYS A 257 0.50 -28.35 25.20
CA LYS A 257 1.45 -28.98 24.25
C LYS A 257 0.93 -30.29 23.67
N ASP A 258 0.15 -31.04 24.44
CA ASP A 258 -0.52 -32.27 24.03
C ASP A 258 -1.70 -32.03 23.08
N ARG A 259 -2.19 -30.78 23.01
CA ARG A 259 -3.32 -30.37 22.15
C ARG A 259 -2.94 -29.43 21.01
N LEU A 260 -1.64 -29.22 20.81
CA LEU A 260 -1.07 -28.41 19.73
C LEU A 260 -0.17 -29.28 18.85
N LEU A 261 -0.26 -29.13 17.54
CA LEU A 261 0.74 -29.64 16.59
C LEU A 261 1.15 -28.55 15.63
N VAL A 262 2.45 -28.29 15.55
CA VAL A 262 3.03 -27.36 14.58
C VAL A 262 3.54 -28.14 13.36
N GLN A 263 3.12 -27.74 12.17
CA GLN A 263 3.60 -28.29 10.89
C GLN A 263 4.37 -27.21 10.14
N VAL A 264 5.66 -27.44 9.93
CA VAL A 264 6.47 -26.64 9.01
C VAL A 264 6.42 -27.31 7.64
N LEU A 265 5.82 -26.62 6.68
CA LEU A 265 5.52 -27.15 5.35
C LEU A 265 6.46 -26.54 4.32
N ASP A 266 7.58 -27.20 4.04
CA ASP A 266 8.68 -26.65 3.24
C ASP A 266 8.63 -27.11 1.76
N ASP A 267 8.48 -26.15 0.85
CA ASP A 267 8.56 -26.28 -0.61
C ASP A 267 9.88 -25.69 -1.19
N SER A 268 10.86 -25.37 -0.34
CA SER A 268 12.18 -24.87 -0.74
C SER A 268 12.86 -25.82 -1.69
N ASN A 269 13.55 -25.28 -2.70
CA ASN A 269 14.37 -26.06 -3.63
C ASN A 269 15.87 -25.89 -3.38
N ASP A 270 16.25 -25.00 -2.45
CA ASP A 270 17.62 -24.83 -1.99
C ASP A 270 17.87 -25.76 -0.79
N GLU A 271 18.76 -26.75 -0.97
CA GLU A 271 19.11 -27.73 0.06
C GLU A 271 19.70 -27.09 1.33
N SER A 272 20.42 -25.96 1.19
CA SER A 272 20.98 -25.25 2.34
C SER A 272 19.87 -24.65 3.21
N ILE A 273 18.81 -24.13 2.59
CA ILE A 273 17.65 -23.57 3.29
C ILE A 273 16.84 -24.71 3.93
N GLN A 274 16.63 -25.82 3.22
CA GLN A 274 15.97 -27.01 3.79
C GLN A 274 16.68 -27.51 5.05
N TYR A 275 18.02 -27.55 5.04
CA TYR A 275 18.81 -27.96 6.19
C TYR A 275 18.60 -27.01 7.39
N LEU A 276 18.61 -25.69 7.17
CA LEU A 276 18.38 -24.70 8.21
C LEU A 276 16.99 -24.84 8.84
N ILE A 277 15.95 -24.98 8.02
CA ILE A 277 14.57 -25.15 8.49
C ILE A 277 14.46 -26.46 9.29
N LYS A 278 15.01 -27.56 8.79
CA LYS A 278 14.99 -28.86 9.47
C LYS A 278 15.74 -28.82 10.81
N ALA A 279 16.86 -28.11 10.88
CA ALA A 279 17.62 -27.93 12.12
C ALA A 279 16.82 -27.14 13.17
N GLU A 280 16.13 -26.07 12.76
CA GLU A 280 15.29 -25.28 13.68
C GLU A 280 14.10 -26.10 14.19
N VAL A 281 13.46 -26.90 13.33
CA VAL A 281 12.41 -27.84 13.75
C VAL A 281 12.94 -28.85 14.77
N ALA A 282 14.12 -29.43 14.53
CA ALA A 282 14.73 -30.39 15.46
C ALA A 282 15.05 -29.75 16.82
N LYS A 283 15.54 -28.51 16.83
CA LYS A 283 15.80 -27.70 18.05
C LYS A 283 14.53 -27.49 18.87
N TRP A 284 13.39 -27.15 18.24
CA TRP A 284 12.12 -26.99 18.97
C TRP A 284 11.51 -28.31 19.44
N ASN A 285 11.66 -29.37 18.65
CA ASN A 285 11.24 -30.72 19.06
C ASN A 285 12.01 -31.18 20.31
N GLN A 286 13.33 -30.93 20.39
CA GLN A 286 14.14 -31.23 21.58
C GLN A 286 13.72 -30.42 22.82
N LYS A 287 13.11 -29.25 22.64
CA LYS A 287 12.49 -28.45 23.73
C LYS A 287 11.10 -28.96 24.15
N GLY A 288 10.65 -30.08 23.58
CA GLY A 288 9.37 -30.71 23.87
C GLY A 288 8.18 -29.97 23.26
N VAL A 289 8.36 -29.28 22.13
CA VAL A 289 7.26 -28.79 21.32
C VAL A 289 6.87 -29.88 20.33
N ASN A 290 5.57 -30.15 20.20
CA ASN A 290 5.07 -31.07 19.18
C ASN A 290 5.11 -30.39 17.80
N ILE A 291 6.21 -30.60 17.08
CA ILE A 291 6.47 -29.97 15.78
C ILE A 291 6.97 -31.01 14.77
N ILE A 292 6.47 -30.90 13.53
CA ILE A 292 6.86 -31.75 12.42
C ILE A 292 7.36 -30.93 11.24
N TYR A 293 8.43 -31.41 10.61
CA TYR A 293 8.92 -30.92 9.33
C TYR A 293 8.35 -31.76 8.19
N ARG A 294 7.79 -31.12 7.17
CA ARG A 294 7.28 -31.79 5.96
C ARG A 294 7.86 -31.13 4.73
N HIS A 295 8.41 -31.95 3.83
CA HIS A 295 8.90 -31.50 2.53
C HIS A 295 8.26 -32.31 1.41
N ARG A 296 7.89 -31.66 0.31
CA ARG A 296 7.28 -32.30 -0.87
C ARG A 296 8.28 -32.42 -2.00
N LEU A 297 8.46 -33.63 -2.51
CA LEU A 297 9.26 -33.87 -3.71
C LEU A 297 8.59 -33.31 -4.97
N VAL A 298 7.25 -33.46 -5.07
CA VAL A 298 6.44 -32.96 -6.18
C VAL A 298 5.72 -31.68 -5.74
N ARG A 299 6.22 -30.54 -6.21
CA ARG A 299 5.77 -29.19 -5.80
C ARG A 299 4.66 -28.63 -6.71
N THR A 300 3.60 -29.41 -6.92
CA THR A 300 2.43 -28.92 -7.67
C THR A 300 1.54 -28.04 -6.80
N GLY A 301 0.91 -27.04 -7.42
CA GLY A 301 -0.12 -26.22 -6.80
C GLY A 301 0.36 -25.14 -5.83
N TYR A 302 1.66 -24.85 -5.78
CA TYR A 302 2.26 -23.85 -4.88
C TYR A 302 1.79 -24.05 -3.42
N LYS A 303 1.53 -22.96 -2.68
CA LYS A 303 1.03 -22.96 -1.31
C LYS A 303 -0.25 -23.78 -1.15
N ALA A 304 -1.20 -23.69 -2.09
CA ALA A 304 -2.45 -24.45 -2.04
C ALA A 304 -2.21 -25.97 -2.03
N GLY A 305 -1.34 -26.44 -2.92
CA GLY A 305 -0.95 -27.86 -2.96
C GLY A 305 -0.21 -28.30 -1.71
N ASN A 306 0.61 -27.41 -1.12
CA ASN A 306 1.36 -27.70 0.10
C ASN A 306 0.42 -27.90 1.29
N LEU A 307 -0.49 -26.95 1.50
CA LEU A 307 -1.55 -27.04 2.52
C LEU A 307 -2.44 -28.27 2.28
N LYS A 308 -2.84 -28.54 1.04
CA LYS A 308 -3.63 -29.72 0.68
C LYS A 308 -2.93 -31.03 1.07
N SER A 309 -1.65 -31.17 0.74
CA SER A 309 -0.85 -32.35 1.07
C SER A 309 -0.65 -32.54 2.58
N ALA A 310 -0.60 -31.43 3.34
CA ALA A 310 -0.52 -31.49 4.79
C ALA A 310 -1.85 -31.93 5.40
N MET A 311 -2.97 -31.36 4.92
CA MET A 311 -4.33 -31.67 5.39
C MET A 311 -4.75 -33.12 5.09
N SER A 312 -4.14 -33.81 4.12
CA SER A 312 -4.45 -35.21 3.79
C SER A 312 -3.79 -36.24 4.71
N CYS A 313 -3.04 -35.82 5.74
CA CYS A 313 -2.40 -36.76 6.66
C CYS A 313 -3.42 -37.32 7.66
N GLU A 314 -3.37 -38.61 7.95
CA GLU A 314 -4.35 -39.29 8.81
C GLU A 314 -4.49 -38.65 10.20
N TYR A 315 -3.37 -38.24 10.80
CA TYR A 315 -3.39 -37.61 12.13
C TYR A 315 -4.14 -36.26 12.15
N VAL A 316 -4.37 -35.60 11.00
CA VAL A 316 -5.12 -34.33 10.93
C VAL A 316 -6.57 -34.52 11.36
N GLN A 317 -7.12 -35.73 11.22
CA GLN A 317 -8.48 -36.06 11.65
C GLN A 317 -8.68 -35.93 13.17
N ALA A 318 -7.60 -35.93 13.95
CA ALA A 318 -7.64 -35.72 15.39
C ALA A 318 -7.75 -34.23 15.79
N TYR A 319 -7.68 -33.30 14.82
CA TYR A 319 -7.69 -31.86 15.07
C TYR A 319 -9.01 -31.24 14.65
N GLU A 320 -9.48 -30.26 15.43
CA GLU A 320 -10.73 -29.56 15.16
C GLU A 320 -10.51 -28.25 14.38
N PHE A 321 -9.39 -27.59 14.66
CA PHE A 321 -9.04 -26.29 14.12
C PHE A 321 -7.65 -26.29 13.48
N VAL A 322 -7.46 -25.47 12.45
CA VAL A 322 -6.15 -25.21 11.84
C VAL A 322 -5.87 -23.71 11.75
N ALA A 323 -4.76 -23.27 12.31
CA ALA A 323 -4.23 -21.92 12.18
C ALA A 323 -3.14 -21.88 11.10
N ILE A 324 -3.12 -20.83 10.27
CA ILE A 324 -2.17 -20.73 9.15
C ILE A 324 -1.33 -19.45 9.28
N PHE A 325 0.00 -19.59 9.29
CA PHE A 325 0.96 -18.49 9.37
C PHE A 325 1.93 -18.53 8.20
N ASP A 326 2.00 -17.47 7.38
CA ASP A 326 3.05 -17.36 6.37
C ASP A 326 4.41 -17.21 7.06
N ALA A 327 5.48 -17.53 6.34
CA ALA A 327 6.85 -17.60 6.87
C ALA A 327 7.39 -16.28 7.46
N ASP A 328 6.73 -15.13 7.25
CA ASP A 328 7.09 -13.84 7.83
C ASP A 328 6.15 -13.38 8.96
N PHE A 329 5.22 -14.23 9.40
CA PHE A 329 4.26 -13.88 10.43
C PHE A 329 4.72 -14.29 11.83
N GLN A 330 4.52 -13.37 12.77
CA GLN A 330 4.88 -13.50 14.18
C GLN A 330 3.61 -13.32 15.01
N PRO A 331 2.87 -14.41 15.32
CA PRO A 331 1.73 -14.34 16.24
C PRO A 331 2.18 -14.09 17.68
N ASN A 332 1.38 -13.35 18.43
CA ASN A 332 1.58 -13.23 19.88
C ASN A 332 1.29 -14.58 20.56
N PRO A 333 1.94 -14.89 21.70
CA PRO A 333 1.72 -16.14 22.43
C PRO A 333 0.25 -16.44 22.74
N ASP A 334 -0.54 -15.41 23.05
CA ASP A 334 -1.95 -15.53 23.40
C ASP A 334 -2.91 -15.61 22.20
N PHE A 335 -2.40 -15.67 20.96
CA PHE A 335 -3.21 -15.67 19.74
C PHE A 335 -4.33 -16.71 19.77
N LEU A 336 -4.03 -17.99 20.06
CA LEU A 336 -5.04 -19.05 20.08
C LEU A 336 -6.07 -18.84 21.18
N LYS A 337 -5.67 -18.33 22.35
CA LYS A 337 -6.57 -17.98 23.45
C LYS A 337 -7.51 -16.83 23.09
N GLN A 338 -7.09 -15.93 22.21
CA GLN A 338 -7.95 -14.84 21.71
C GLN A 338 -8.83 -15.25 20.52
N THR A 339 -8.46 -16.29 19.75
CA THR A 339 -9.19 -16.68 18.53
C THR A 339 -10.10 -17.89 18.70
N VAL A 340 -9.60 -18.98 19.28
CA VAL A 340 -10.28 -20.29 19.34
C VAL A 340 -11.60 -20.25 20.12
N PRO A 341 -11.71 -19.51 21.25
CA PRO A 341 -12.96 -19.41 21.98
C PRO A 341 -14.19 -18.95 21.19
N HIS A 342 -14.01 -18.19 20.11
CA HIS A 342 -15.14 -17.72 19.29
C HIS A 342 -15.90 -18.85 18.58
N PHE A 343 -15.31 -20.04 18.47
CA PHE A 343 -15.95 -21.22 17.89
C PHE A 343 -16.83 -21.99 18.89
N LYS A 344 -16.69 -21.73 20.19
CA LYS A 344 -17.55 -22.30 21.24
C LYS A 344 -18.98 -21.82 21.02
N ASP A 345 -19.94 -22.73 21.10
CA ASP A 345 -21.37 -22.48 20.91
C ASP A 345 -21.75 -21.82 19.56
N ASN A 346 -20.84 -21.87 18.58
CA ASN A 346 -21.03 -21.27 17.26
C ASN A 346 -20.68 -22.29 16.15
N PRO A 347 -21.56 -23.28 15.90
CA PRO A 347 -21.30 -24.35 14.95
C PRO A 347 -21.22 -23.87 13.50
N ASP A 348 -21.83 -22.73 13.17
CA ASP A 348 -21.81 -22.14 11.81
C ASP A 348 -20.54 -21.32 11.52
N LEU A 349 -19.68 -21.10 12.51
CA LEU A 349 -18.46 -20.32 12.36
C LEU A 349 -17.37 -21.18 11.71
N GLY A 350 -16.93 -20.74 10.52
CA GLY A 350 -15.89 -21.43 9.74
C GLY A 350 -14.50 -20.81 9.89
N LEU A 351 -14.41 -19.48 10.06
CA LEU A 351 -13.15 -18.73 10.08
C LEU A 351 -13.18 -17.62 11.13
N VAL A 352 -12.10 -17.54 11.90
CA VAL A 352 -11.72 -16.38 12.71
C VAL A 352 -10.43 -15.80 12.16
N GLN A 353 -10.47 -14.56 11.67
CA GLN A 353 -9.33 -13.86 11.09
C GLN A 353 -8.84 -12.77 12.03
N ALA A 354 -7.55 -12.78 12.37
CA ALA A 354 -6.89 -11.69 13.08
C ALA A 354 -6.36 -10.63 12.11
N ARG A 355 -6.09 -9.44 12.64
CA ARG A 355 -5.59 -8.30 11.88
C ARG A 355 -4.08 -8.36 11.69
N TRP A 356 -3.64 -7.99 10.49
CA TRP A 356 -2.22 -7.79 10.19
C TRP A 356 -1.73 -6.43 10.70
N THR A 357 -0.51 -6.42 11.21
CA THR A 357 0.24 -5.20 11.54
C THR A 357 1.67 -5.36 11.04
N PHE A 358 2.32 -4.27 10.67
CA PHE A 358 3.57 -4.33 9.91
C PHE A 358 4.76 -3.84 10.74
N VAL A 359 5.83 -4.64 10.77
CA VAL A 359 7.07 -4.30 11.49
C VAL A 359 7.85 -3.19 10.79
N ASN A 360 7.84 -3.16 9.45
CA ASN A 360 8.63 -2.24 8.63
C ASN A 360 7.79 -1.11 7.98
N LYS A 361 6.63 -0.77 8.57
CA LYS A 361 5.74 0.29 8.03
C LYS A 361 6.37 1.67 7.93
N ASP A 362 7.39 1.95 8.74
CA ASP A 362 8.03 3.27 8.83
C ASP A 362 9.40 3.32 8.11
N GLU A 363 9.84 2.18 7.53
CA GLU A 363 11.16 1.98 6.91
C GLU A 363 11.47 2.94 5.76
N ASN A 364 10.53 3.12 4.82
CA ASN A 364 10.72 4.02 3.69
C ASN A 364 9.37 4.61 3.22
N LEU A 365 9.42 5.52 2.25
CA LEU A 365 8.20 6.12 1.71
C LEU A 365 7.23 5.06 1.17
N LEU A 366 7.72 4.07 0.42
CA LEU A 366 6.88 3.00 -0.13
C LEU A 366 6.16 2.19 0.96
N THR A 367 6.82 1.81 2.06
CA THR A 367 6.17 1.06 3.15
C THR A 367 5.14 1.90 3.90
N ARG A 368 5.40 3.20 4.08
CA ARG A 368 4.43 4.14 4.67
C ARG A 368 3.17 4.30 3.81
N LEU A 369 3.33 4.36 2.48
CA LEU A 369 2.20 4.46 1.56
C LEU A 369 1.39 3.16 1.49
N GLN A 370 2.06 1.99 1.55
CA GLN A 370 1.40 0.69 1.66
C GLN A 370 0.57 0.57 2.94
N ASN A 371 1.12 1.03 4.07
CA ASN A 371 0.47 0.99 5.38
C ASN A 371 -0.89 1.69 5.35
N ILE A 372 -1.04 2.83 4.66
CA ILE A 372 -2.33 3.54 4.52
C ILE A 372 -3.40 2.62 3.90
N ASN A 373 -3.10 2.00 2.76
CA ASN A 373 -4.04 1.11 2.07
C ASN A 373 -4.41 -0.11 2.91
N LEU A 374 -3.40 -0.74 3.52
CA LEU A 374 -3.59 -1.98 4.27
C LEU A 374 -4.35 -1.73 5.58
N CYS A 375 -4.07 -0.63 6.28
CA CYS A 375 -4.85 -0.22 7.44
C CYS A 375 -6.31 0.03 7.08
N PHE A 376 -6.61 0.70 5.95
CA PHE A 376 -8.00 0.86 5.51
C PHE A 376 -8.65 -0.50 5.19
N HIS A 377 -7.95 -1.37 4.46
CA HIS A 377 -8.49 -2.69 4.12
C HIS A 377 -8.82 -3.52 5.37
N PHE A 378 -7.90 -3.63 6.33
CA PHE A 378 -8.11 -4.47 7.51
C PHE A 378 -9.00 -3.82 8.56
N GLU A 379 -8.74 -2.56 8.94
CA GLU A 379 -9.47 -1.91 10.04
C GLU A 379 -10.84 -1.36 9.64
N VAL A 380 -11.08 -1.14 8.34
CA VAL A 380 -12.36 -0.60 7.86
C VAL A 380 -13.09 -1.67 7.05
N GLU A 381 -12.55 -2.09 5.91
CA GLU A 381 -13.28 -2.98 4.99
C GLU A 381 -13.58 -4.35 5.62
N GLN A 382 -12.58 -5.06 6.14
CA GLN A 382 -12.78 -6.38 6.72
C GLN A 382 -13.59 -6.36 8.01
N GLN A 383 -13.33 -5.38 8.88
CA GLN A 383 -14.10 -5.21 10.11
C GLN A 383 -15.59 -5.00 9.82
N VAL A 384 -15.94 -4.09 8.91
CA VAL A 384 -17.33 -3.78 8.56
C VAL A 384 -17.99 -4.98 7.90
N ASN A 385 -17.34 -5.63 6.93
CA ASN A 385 -17.91 -6.80 6.27
C ASN A 385 -18.05 -8.00 7.23
N GLY A 386 -17.11 -8.18 8.17
CA GLY A 386 -17.18 -9.21 9.20
C GLY A 386 -18.39 -9.03 10.13
N VAL A 387 -18.69 -7.79 10.53
CA VAL A 387 -19.83 -7.49 11.42
C VAL A 387 -21.17 -7.54 10.69
N PHE A 388 -21.28 -6.94 9.51
CA PHE A 388 -22.58 -6.76 8.84
C PHE A 388 -22.91 -7.82 7.78
N LEU A 389 -21.92 -8.53 7.24
CA LEU A 389 -22.10 -9.52 6.17
C LEU A 389 -21.69 -10.94 6.59
N ASN A 390 -20.98 -11.08 7.71
CA ASN A 390 -20.32 -12.32 8.15
C ASN A 390 -19.46 -12.97 7.04
N PHE A 391 -18.90 -12.14 6.16
CA PHE A 391 -18.09 -12.56 5.03
C PHE A 391 -17.05 -11.51 4.69
N PHE A 392 -15.83 -11.98 4.45
CA PHE A 392 -14.73 -11.25 3.86
C PHE A 392 -13.77 -12.28 3.24
N GLY A 393 -12.87 -11.85 2.37
CA GLY A 393 -11.85 -12.77 1.83
C GLY A 393 -10.86 -13.17 2.93
N PHE A 394 -10.56 -14.46 3.06
CA PHE A 394 -9.46 -14.91 3.91
C PHE A 394 -8.15 -14.33 3.37
N ASN A 395 -7.29 -13.86 4.28
CA ASN A 395 -6.04 -13.18 3.91
C ASN A 395 -4.90 -14.13 3.56
N GLY A 396 -5.15 -15.43 3.60
CA GLY A 396 -4.15 -16.47 3.38
C GLY A 396 -3.35 -16.83 4.63
N THR A 397 -3.44 -16.04 5.71
CA THR A 397 -2.69 -16.25 6.94
C THR A 397 -3.29 -15.46 8.12
N ALA A 398 -2.80 -15.68 9.34
CA ALA A 398 -3.27 -15.09 10.60
C ALA A 398 -4.76 -15.36 10.85
N GLY A 399 -5.24 -16.53 10.43
CA GLY A 399 -6.61 -16.97 10.67
C GLY A 399 -6.67 -18.42 11.12
N VAL A 400 -7.68 -18.71 11.92
CA VAL A 400 -8.02 -20.05 12.40
C VAL A 400 -9.26 -20.52 11.67
N TRP A 401 -9.15 -21.68 11.03
CA TRP A 401 -10.25 -22.35 10.35
C TRP A 401 -10.76 -23.52 11.17
N ARG A 402 -12.07 -23.72 11.19
CA ARG A 402 -12.67 -25.00 11.55
C ARG A 402 -12.36 -25.99 10.42
N ILE A 403 -11.72 -27.12 10.73
CA ILE A 403 -11.29 -28.08 9.70
C ILE A 403 -12.50 -28.62 8.92
N LYS A 404 -13.59 -28.94 9.61
CA LYS A 404 -14.87 -29.33 8.98
C LYS A 404 -15.36 -28.33 7.93
N ALA A 405 -15.20 -27.02 8.17
CA ALA A 405 -15.58 -25.99 7.21
C ALA A 405 -14.70 -26.01 5.96
N LEU A 406 -13.40 -26.29 6.11
CA LEU A 406 -12.49 -26.47 4.97
C LEU A 406 -12.89 -27.70 4.15
N GLU A 407 -13.14 -28.83 4.81
CA GLU A 407 -13.48 -30.11 4.18
C GLU A 407 -14.80 -30.05 3.41
N GLU A 408 -15.87 -29.57 4.04
CA GLU A 408 -17.17 -29.41 3.39
C GLU A 408 -17.12 -28.42 2.22
N SER A 409 -16.19 -27.48 2.25
CA SER A 409 -15.95 -26.54 1.14
C SER A 409 -15.14 -27.13 0.00
N GLY A 410 -14.57 -28.34 0.15
CA GLY A 410 -13.74 -29.02 -0.85
C GLY A 410 -12.23 -28.83 -0.65
N GLY A 411 -11.80 -28.33 0.51
CA GLY A 411 -10.39 -28.16 0.88
C GLY A 411 -9.63 -27.12 0.05
N TRP A 412 -8.30 -27.18 0.10
CA TRP A 412 -7.41 -26.31 -0.69
C TRP A 412 -7.38 -26.75 -2.15
N LEU A 413 -7.73 -25.84 -3.07
CA LEU A 413 -7.75 -26.10 -4.51
C LEU A 413 -6.62 -25.37 -5.21
N GLU A 414 -5.92 -26.07 -6.10
CA GLU A 414 -4.74 -25.59 -6.84
C GLU A 414 -5.10 -24.80 -8.11
N ARG A 415 -6.38 -24.46 -8.29
CA ARG A 415 -6.93 -23.90 -9.54
C ARG A 415 -6.66 -22.41 -9.74
N THR A 416 -6.10 -21.73 -8.74
CA THR A 416 -5.85 -20.28 -8.76
C THR A 416 -4.67 -19.91 -7.85
N THR A 417 -4.06 -18.74 -8.09
CA THR A 417 -2.97 -18.17 -7.27
C THR A 417 -3.46 -17.39 -6.04
N VAL A 418 -4.77 -17.38 -5.82
CA VAL A 418 -5.48 -16.79 -4.67
C VAL A 418 -6.34 -17.87 -4.00
N GLU A 419 -5.68 -18.93 -3.55
CA GLU A 419 -6.32 -20.10 -2.92
C GLU A 419 -7.09 -19.73 -1.65
N ASP A 420 -6.62 -18.70 -0.97
CA ASP A 420 -7.18 -18.09 0.22
C ASP A 420 -8.57 -17.49 -0.04
N MET A 421 -8.69 -16.69 -1.08
CA MET A 421 -9.96 -16.12 -1.51
C MET A 421 -10.90 -17.18 -2.07
N ASP A 422 -10.36 -18.19 -2.77
CA ASP A 422 -11.14 -19.30 -3.32
C ASP A 422 -11.85 -20.10 -2.23
N ILE A 423 -11.12 -20.52 -1.18
CA ILE A 423 -11.72 -21.25 -0.06
C ILE A 423 -12.73 -20.39 0.70
N ALA A 424 -12.44 -19.09 0.89
CA ALA A 424 -13.35 -18.17 1.57
C ALA A 424 -14.68 -18.02 0.82
N VAL A 425 -14.63 -17.88 -0.50
CA VAL A 425 -15.84 -17.82 -1.33
C VAL A 425 -16.61 -19.13 -1.25
N ARG A 426 -15.95 -20.29 -1.40
CA ARG A 426 -16.62 -21.60 -1.33
C ARG A 426 -17.27 -21.85 0.02
N ALA A 427 -16.56 -21.57 1.12
CA ALA A 427 -17.11 -21.70 2.46
C ALA A 427 -18.33 -20.79 2.69
N HIS A 428 -18.28 -19.55 2.18
CA HIS A 428 -19.44 -18.66 2.25
C HIS A 428 -20.65 -19.15 1.45
N LEU A 429 -20.41 -19.73 0.26
CA LEU A 429 -21.47 -20.37 -0.54
C LEU A 429 -22.08 -21.59 0.16
N ASN A 430 -21.31 -22.27 1.00
CA ASN A 430 -21.80 -23.36 1.86
C ASN A 430 -22.46 -22.88 3.16
N GLY A 431 -22.58 -21.56 3.37
CA GLY A 431 -23.28 -20.99 4.52
C GLY A 431 -22.42 -20.73 5.75
N TRP A 432 -21.11 -21.05 5.70
CA TRP A 432 -20.18 -20.76 6.78
C TRP A 432 -20.05 -19.25 7.00
N LYS A 433 -20.00 -18.86 8.27
CA LYS A 433 -19.85 -17.48 8.74
C LYS A 433 -18.41 -17.21 9.12
N PHE A 434 -17.96 -15.97 8.96
CA PHE A 434 -16.62 -15.52 9.37
C PHE A 434 -16.69 -14.40 10.40
N ILE A 435 -15.70 -14.35 11.29
CA ILE A 435 -15.49 -13.28 12.26
C ILE A 435 -14.12 -12.65 12.03
N PHE A 436 -14.06 -11.32 12.04
CA PHE A 436 -12.82 -10.56 11.97
C PHE A 436 -12.51 -9.92 13.33
N LEU A 437 -11.33 -10.22 13.88
CA LEU A 437 -10.86 -9.70 15.16
C LEU A 437 -9.86 -8.57 14.93
N ASN A 438 -10.35 -7.34 14.99
CA ASN A 438 -9.53 -6.15 14.75
C ASN A 438 -8.51 -5.86 15.87
N ASP A 439 -8.79 -6.34 17.08
CA ASP A 439 -7.95 -6.09 18.26
C ASP A 439 -6.81 -7.12 18.39
N VAL A 440 -6.95 -8.31 17.80
CA VAL A 440 -5.92 -9.33 17.74
C VAL A 440 -4.99 -8.99 16.58
N LYS A 441 -3.73 -8.66 16.89
CA LYS A 441 -2.75 -8.22 15.89
C LYS A 441 -1.70 -9.30 15.69
N VAL A 442 -1.34 -9.56 14.42
CA VAL A 442 -0.24 -10.44 14.05
C VAL A 442 0.75 -9.65 13.21
N LEU A 443 2.03 -9.69 13.62
CA LEU A 443 3.10 -8.93 13.00
C LEU A 443 3.59 -9.62 11.72
N CYS A 444 3.84 -8.84 10.67
CA CYS A 444 4.42 -9.31 9.41
C CYS A 444 5.17 -8.19 8.65
N GLU A 445 5.78 -8.52 7.51
CA GLU A 445 6.50 -7.57 6.66
C GLU A 445 5.69 -7.12 5.44
N VAL A 446 5.84 -5.84 5.05
CA VAL A 446 5.45 -5.36 3.72
C VAL A 446 6.65 -5.32 2.77
N PRO A 447 6.45 -5.47 1.44
CA PRO A 447 7.52 -5.33 0.47
C PRO A 447 8.26 -3.99 0.55
N GLU A 448 9.58 -4.02 0.75
CA GLU A 448 10.41 -2.81 0.83
C GLU A 448 10.82 -2.26 -0.55
N SER A 449 10.74 -3.08 -1.60
CA SER A 449 11.10 -2.69 -2.97
C SER A 449 9.87 -2.57 -3.88
N TYR A 450 9.91 -1.62 -4.81
CA TYR A 450 8.82 -1.41 -5.75
C TYR A 450 8.60 -2.62 -6.66
N GLU A 451 9.65 -3.34 -7.05
CA GLU A 451 9.51 -4.57 -7.83
C GLU A 451 8.70 -5.64 -7.08
N ALA A 452 9.04 -5.90 -5.82
CA ALA A 452 8.35 -6.87 -4.98
C ALA A 452 6.90 -6.47 -4.76
N TYR A 453 6.66 -5.18 -4.46
CA TYR A 453 5.31 -4.64 -4.32
C TYR A 453 4.50 -4.78 -5.62
N ARG A 454 5.08 -4.47 -6.78
CA ARG A 454 4.40 -4.60 -8.07
C ARG A 454 4.01 -6.04 -8.39
N LYS A 455 4.89 -7.01 -8.10
CA LYS A 455 4.59 -8.45 -8.26
C LYS A 455 3.45 -8.89 -7.34
N GLN A 456 3.47 -8.45 -6.08
CA GLN A 456 2.39 -8.72 -5.13
C GLN A 456 1.06 -8.13 -5.61
N GLN A 457 1.05 -6.85 -5.99
CA GLN A 457 -0.15 -6.16 -6.46
C GLN A 457 -0.68 -6.75 -7.77
N HIS A 458 0.19 -7.23 -8.67
CA HIS A 458 -0.23 -7.95 -9.86
C HIS A 458 -1.00 -9.22 -9.48
N ARG A 459 -0.47 -10.07 -8.61
CA ARG A 459 -1.16 -11.28 -8.14
C ARG A 459 -2.50 -10.96 -7.48
N TRP A 460 -2.53 -9.95 -6.60
CA TRP A 460 -3.73 -9.55 -5.86
C TRP A 460 -4.85 -8.93 -6.71
N HIS A 461 -4.57 -8.54 -7.95
CA HIS A 461 -5.59 -8.02 -8.88
C HIS A 461 -5.88 -8.98 -10.04
N SER A 462 -4.90 -9.77 -10.51
CA SER A 462 -5.13 -10.79 -11.53
C SER A 462 -5.84 -12.01 -10.98
N GLY A 463 -5.44 -12.48 -9.80
CA GLY A 463 -6.00 -13.67 -9.15
C GLY A 463 -7.51 -13.59 -8.94
N PRO A 464 -8.04 -12.52 -8.31
CA PRO A 464 -9.48 -12.38 -8.08
C PRO A 464 -10.31 -12.32 -9.37
N MET A 465 -9.78 -11.78 -10.47
CA MET A 465 -10.49 -11.76 -11.77
C MET A 465 -10.51 -13.13 -12.43
N HIS A 466 -9.45 -13.92 -12.26
CA HIS A 466 -9.50 -15.31 -12.68
C HIS A 466 -10.51 -16.10 -11.82
N LEU A 467 -10.44 -15.94 -10.50
CA LEU A 467 -11.33 -16.59 -9.54
C LEU A 467 -12.80 -16.23 -9.81
N PHE A 468 -13.10 -14.97 -10.11
CA PHE A 468 -14.46 -14.53 -10.43
C PHE A 468 -15.08 -15.38 -11.53
N ARG A 469 -14.35 -15.66 -12.62
CA ARG A 469 -14.84 -16.50 -13.73
C ARG A 469 -15.06 -17.95 -13.31
N LEU A 470 -14.21 -18.49 -12.43
CA LEU A 470 -14.34 -19.85 -11.92
C LEU A 470 -15.55 -19.99 -10.97
N CYS A 471 -15.77 -18.99 -10.11
CA CYS A 471 -16.82 -19.01 -9.10
C CYS A 471 -18.18 -18.54 -9.61
N LEU A 472 -18.26 -17.69 -10.65
CA LEU A 472 -19.51 -17.09 -11.11
C LEU A 472 -20.63 -18.12 -11.36
N PRO A 473 -20.40 -19.25 -12.06
CA PRO A 473 -21.44 -20.27 -12.21
C PRO A 473 -21.94 -20.81 -10.88
N ALA A 474 -21.02 -21.11 -9.95
CA ALA A 474 -21.37 -21.62 -8.62
C ALA A 474 -22.12 -20.57 -7.78
N ILE A 475 -21.76 -19.28 -7.86
CA ILE A 475 -22.45 -18.21 -7.14
C ILE A 475 -23.90 -18.07 -7.63
N ILE A 476 -24.12 -18.17 -8.94
CA ILE A 476 -25.46 -18.06 -9.54
C ILE A 476 -26.33 -19.26 -9.14
N THR A 477 -25.80 -20.49 -9.20
CA THR A 477 -26.57 -21.72 -8.94
C THR A 477 -26.75 -22.04 -7.45
N CYS A 478 -25.89 -21.52 -6.58
CA CYS A 478 -25.93 -21.77 -5.14
C CYS A 478 -27.28 -21.37 -4.50
N LYS A 479 -27.73 -22.09 -3.46
CA LYS A 479 -29.00 -21.85 -2.76
C LYS A 479 -28.87 -20.86 -1.58
N ILE A 480 -28.06 -19.82 -1.71
CA ILE A 480 -27.97 -18.72 -0.74
C ILE A 480 -28.91 -17.56 -1.10
N ALA A 481 -29.19 -16.70 -0.11
CA ALA A 481 -30.02 -15.51 -0.30
C ALA A 481 -29.52 -14.61 -1.45
N ILE A 482 -30.46 -14.08 -2.23
CA ILE A 482 -30.17 -13.27 -3.43
C ILE A 482 -29.27 -12.07 -3.11
N TRP A 483 -29.47 -11.42 -1.97
CA TRP A 483 -28.66 -10.28 -1.56
C TRP A 483 -27.19 -10.67 -1.29
N LYS A 484 -26.92 -11.88 -0.78
CA LYS A 484 -25.54 -12.38 -0.59
C LYS A 484 -24.86 -12.61 -1.94
N LYS A 485 -25.59 -13.15 -2.92
CA LYS A 485 -25.10 -13.28 -4.31
C LYS A 485 -24.80 -11.92 -4.92
N ALA A 486 -25.71 -10.96 -4.77
CA ALA A 486 -25.55 -9.60 -5.26
C ALA A 486 -24.35 -8.90 -4.59
N ASN A 487 -24.18 -9.04 -3.28
CA ASN A 487 -23.00 -8.53 -2.57
C ASN A 487 -21.70 -9.13 -3.12
N LEU A 488 -21.65 -10.45 -3.31
CA LEU A 488 -20.45 -11.13 -3.80
C LEU A 488 -20.10 -10.74 -5.24
N ILE A 489 -21.09 -10.69 -6.13
CA ILE A 489 -20.87 -10.32 -7.53
C ILE A 489 -20.59 -8.81 -7.65
N LEU A 490 -21.50 -7.97 -7.15
CA LEU A 490 -21.46 -6.53 -7.39
C LEU A 490 -20.42 -5.82 -6.53
N LEU A 491 -20.41 -6.03 -5.21
CA LEU A 491 -19.50 -5.30 -4.32
C LEU A 491 -18.12 -5.95 -4.23
N PHE A 492 -18.06 -7.25 -3.96
CA PHE A 492 -16.80 -7.94 -3.71
C PHE A 492 -15.95 -8.12 -4.99
N PHE A 493 -16.53 -8.66 -6.07
CA PHE A 493 -15.78 -8.87 -7.33
C PHE A 493 -15.82 -7.66 -8.27
N LEU A 494 -17.00 -7.20 -8.69
CA LEU A 494 -17.08 -6.18 -9.74
C LEU A 494 -16.62 -4.81 -9.24
N LEU A 495 -17.19 -4.26 -8.17
CA LEU A 495 -16.86 -2.92 -7.72
C LEU A 495 -15.39 -2.82 -7.28
N ARG A 496 -14.98 -3.66 -6.32
CA ARG A 496 -13.66 -3.54 -5.69
C ARG A 496 -12.50 -4.12 -6.50
N LYS A 497 -12.72 -5.15 -7.32
CA LYS A 497 -11.62 -5.84 -8.04
C LYS A 497 -11.60 -5.53 -9.55
N LEU A 498 -12.73 -5.19 -10.18
CA LEU A 498 -12.81 -4.84 -11.60
C LEU A 498 -12.91 -3.32 -11.83
N ILE A 499 -13.94 -2.68 -11.29
CA ILE A 499 -14.29 -1.27 -11.54
C ILE A 499 -13.24 -0.34 -10.95
N LEU A 500 -12.77 -0.60 -9.72
CA LEU A 500 -11.77 0.24 -9.06
C LEU A 500 -10.48 0.41 -9.89
N PRO A 501 -9.77 -0.65 -10.34
CA PRO A 501 -8.65 -0.50 -11.25
C PRO A 501 -9.02 0.11 -12.60
N PHE A 502 -10.20 -0.22 -13.14
CA PHE A 502 -10.65 0.26 -14.45
C PHE A 502 -10.81 1.78 -14.50
N TYR A 503 -11.63 2.37 -13.61
CA TYR A 503 -11.85 3.81 -13.63
C TYR A 503 -10.60 4.55 -13.18
N SER A 504 -9.83 4.04 -12.21
CA SER A 504 -8.65 4.75 -11.70
C SER A 504 -7.60 4.96 -12.79
N PHE A 505 -7.32 3.91 -13.56
CA PHE A 505 -6.39 4.01 -14.70
C PHE A 505 -6.99 4.87 -15.82
N THR A 506 -8.23 4.57 -16.24
CA THR A 506 -8.83 5.23 -17.39
C THR A 506 -9.06 6.73 -17.13
N LEU A 507 -9.57 7.10 -15.97
CA LEU A 507 -9.87 8.49 -15.63
C LEU A 507 -8.60 9.32 -15.43
N PHE A 508 -7.68 8.87 -14.57
CA PHE A 508 -6.52 9.70 -14.17
C PHE A 508 -5.31 9.56 -15.10
N CYS A 509 -5.11 8.41 -15.76
CA CYS A 509 -3.95 8.21 -16.64
C CYS A 509 -4.27 8.44 -18.13
N ILE A 510 -5.53 8.35 -18.55
CA ILE A 510 -5.92 8.46 -19.97
C ILE A 510 -6.83 9.66 -20.24
N ILE A 511 -8.00 9.74 -19.59
CA ILE A 511 -8.98 10.81 -19.83
C ILE A 511 -8.42 12.16 -19.41
N LEU A 512 -7.84 12.27 -18.20
CA LEU A 512 -7.29 13.53 -17.71
C LEU A 512 -6.29 14.18 -18.68
N PRO A 513 -5.20 13.51 -19.14
CA PRO A 513 -4.33 14.10 -20.14
C PRO A 513 -5.04 14.35 -21.48
N LEU A 514 -5.96 13.49 -21.92
CA LEU A 514 -6.73 13.71 -23.16
C LEU A 514 -7.53 15.01 -23.12
N THR A 515 -8.20 15.32 -22.00
CA THR A 515 -9.01 16.55 -21.84
C THR A 515 -8.16 17.83 -21.92
N MET A 516 -6.83 17.75 -21.73
CA MET A 516 -5.94 18.90 -21.94
C MET A 516 -5.70 19.20 -23.43
N PHE A 517 -5.78 18.18 -24.29
CA PHE A 517 -5.64 18.31 -25.75
C PHE A 517 -6.99 18.47 -26.47
N VAL A 518 -8.08 18.07 -25.81
CA VAL A 518 -9.47 18.17 -26.26
C VAL A 518 -10.27 18.94 -25.20
N PRO A 519 -10.10 20.27 -25.11
CA PRO A 519 -10.72 21.11 -24.08
C PRO A 519 -12.25 21.14 -24.14
N GLU A 520 -12.85 20.74 -25.26
CA GLU A 520 -14.30 20.60 -25.43
C GLU A 520 -14.88 19.45 -24.60
N ALA A 521 -14.04 18.47 -24.24
CA ALA A 521 -14.39 17.42 -23.29
C ALA A 521 -13.99 17.86 -21.87
N GLU A 522 -14.94 18.41 -21.12
CA GLU A 522 -14.70 18.94 -19.80
C GLU A 522 -14.72 17.85 -18.72
N LEU A 523 -13.72 17.91 -17.83
CA LEU A 523 -13.67 17.14 -16.60
C LEU A 523 -13.75 18.11 -15.41
N PRO A 524 -14.80 18.03 -14.57
CA PRO A 524 -14.96 18.97 -13.47
C PRO A 524 -13.84 18.88 -12.43
N VAL A 525 -13.40 20.03 -11.90
CA VAL A 525 -12.32 20.13 -10.90
C VAL A 525 -12.62 19.30 -9.64
N TRP A 526 -13.88 19.18 -9.24
CA TRP A 526 -14.26 18.39 -8.07
C TRP A 526 -13.97 16.89 -8.24
N VAL A 527 -14.01 16.38 -9.48
CA VAL A 527 -13.68 14.98 -9.79
C VAL A 527 -12.18 14.73 -9.62
N ILE A 528 -11.37 15.70 -10.03
CA ILE A 528 -9.91 15.57 -10.08
C ILE A 528 -9.28 15.86 -8.71
N CYS A 529 -9.84 16.82 -7.97
CA CYS A 529 -9.24 17.31 -6.73
C CYS A 529 -10.07 16.97 -5.49
N TYR A 530 -11.32 17.45 -5.41
CA TYR A 530 -12.06 17.43 -4.14
C TYR A 530 -12.42 16.02 -3.68
N VAL A 531 -13.02 15.21 -4.57
CA VAL A 531 -13.40 13.83 -4.22
C VAL A 531 -12.17 12.96 -3.96
N PRO A 532 -11.10 12.95 -4.79
CA PRO A 532 -9.91 12.16 -4.50
C PRO A 532 -9.18 12.55 -3.21
N VAL A 533 -9.09 13.85 -2.90
CA VAL A 533 -8.51 14.34 -1.63
C VAL A 533 -9.37 13.89 -0.45
N PHE A 534 -10.69 14.02 -0.55
CA PHE A 534 -11.61 13.55 0.49
C PHE A 534 -11.51 12.03 0.70
N MET A 535 -11.45 11.24 -0.38
CA MET A 535 -11.26 9.79 -0.30
C MET A 535 -9.90 9.42 0.31
N SER A 536 -8.84 10.16 0.00
CA SER A 536 -7.52 9.97 0.60
C SER A 536 -7.53 10.26 2.09
N PHE A 537 -8.30 11.28 2.52
CA PHE A 537 -8.50 11.57 3.93
C PHE A 537 -9.22 10.42 4.65
N LEU A 538 -10.30 9.88 4.07
CA LEU A 538 -11.00 8.71 4.61
C LEU A 538 -10.08 7.50 4.77
N ASN A 539 -9.21 7.25 3.80
CA ASN A 539 -8.25 6.15 3.83
C ASN A 539 -7.17 6.31 4.92
N ILE A 540 -6.85 7.54 5.32
CA ILE A 540 -5.86 7.83 6.36
C ILE A 540 -6.45 7.74 7.77
N LEU A 541 -7.77 7.83 7.94
CA LEU A 541 -8.41 7.80 9.27
C LEU A 541 -7.94 6.65 10.18
N PRO A 542 -7.71 5.41 9.69
CA PRO A 542 -7.20 4.32 10.53
C PRO A 542 -5.71 4.48 10.92
N SER A 543 -4.94 5.28 10.18
CA SER A 543 -3.52 5.55 10.46
C SER A 543 -3.23 7.06 10.51
N PRO A 544 -3.67 7.80 11.55
CA PRO A 544 -3.55 9.26 11.61
C PRO A 544 -2.10 9.78 11.51
N LYS A 545 -1.12 8.99 11.96
CA LYS A 545 0.31 9.31 11.83
C LYS A 545 0.75 9.49 10.36
N SER A 546 0.00 8.90 9.43
CA SER A 546 0.26 8.97 7.99
C SER A 546 -0.27 10.26 7.33
N PHE A 547 -0.90 11.18 8.09
CA PHE A 547 -1.47 12.42 7.55
C PHE A 547 -0.52 13.26 6.67
N PRO A 548 0.77 13.43 7.01
CA PRO A 548 1.72 14.16 6.16
C PRO A 548 1.90 13.55 4.76
N PHE A 549 1.54 12.28 4.58
CA PHE A 549 1.72 11.53 3.34
C PHE A 549 0.46 11.49 2.47
N ILE A 550 -0.58 12.28 2.75
CA ILE A 550 -1.84 12.27 1.96
C ILE A 550 -1.67 12.57 0.48
N VAL A 551 -0.85 13.58 0.13
CA VAL A 551 -0.58 13.95 -1.27
C VAL A 551 0.32 12.89 -1.93
N PRO A 552 1.46 12.48 -1.34
CA PRO A 552 2.24 11.36 -1.88
C PRO A 552 1.43 10.08 -2.09
N TYR A 553 0.52 9.76 -1.15
CA TYR A 553 -0.37 8.61 -1.23
C TYR A 553 -1.32 8.69 -2.42
N LEU A 554 -2.02 9.81 -2.59
CA LEU A 554 -2.93 10.04 -3.72
C LEU A 554 -2.21 9.85 -5.07
N LEU A 555 -1.03 10.48 -5.21
CA LEU A 555 -0.25 10.42 -6.44
C LEU A 555 0.29 9.00 -6.70
N PHE A 556 0.75 8.30 -5.65
CA PHE A 556 1.27 6.94 -5.74
C PHE A 556 0.18 5.92 -6.07
N GLU A 557 -1.01 6.04 -5.50
CA GLU A 557 -2.15 5.17 -5.84
C GLU A 557 -2.53 5.30 -7.31
N ASN A 558 -2.52 6.52 -7.85
CA ASN A 558 -2.72 6.77 -9.27
C ASN A 558 -1.61 6.12 -10.12
N THR A 559 -0.34 6.14 -9.67
CA THR A 559 0.74 5.42 -10.36
C THR A 559 0.53 3.91 -10.32
N MET A 560 0.10 3.38 -9.19
CA MET A 560 -0.19 1.96 -9.04
C MET A 560 -1.39 1.49 -9.86
N SER A 561 -2.29 2.39 -10.27
CA SER A 561 -3.43 2.05 -11.13
C SER A 561 -3.02 1.35 -12.43
N VAL A 562 -1.84 1.65 -13.00
CA VAL A 562 -1.32 1.01 -14.22
C VAL A 562 -1.06 -0.47 -14.00
N THR A 563 -0.40 -0.81 -12.89
CA THR A 563 -0.12 -2.19 -12.51
C THR A 563 -1.43 -2.91 -12.23
N LYS A 564 -2.31 -2.31 -11.41
CA LYS A 564 -3.60 -2.89 -11.01
C LYS A 564 -4.52 -3.14 -12.22
N PHE A 565 -4.59 -2.19 -13.16
CA PHE A 565 -5.37 -2.31 -14.39
C PHE A 565 -4.84 -3.42 -15.30
N ASN A 566 -3.53 -3.43 -15.56
CA ASN A 566 -2.92 -4.45 -16.40
C ASN A 566 -3.07 -5.86 -15.80
N ALA A 567 -2.97 -5.99 -14.48
CA ALA A 567 -3.20 -7.23 -13.76
C ALA A 567 -4.67 -7.68 -13.84
N MET A 568 -5.61 -6.77 -13.63
CA MET A 568 -7.05 -7.00 -13.75
C MET A 568 -7.41 -7.53 -15.15
N VAL A 569 -6.94 -6.87 -16.21
CA VAL A 569 -7.14 -7.32 -17.60
C VAL A 569 -6.49 -8.69 -17.83
N SER A 570 -5.27 -8.90 -17.33
CA SER A 570 -4.57 -10.19 -17.45
C SER A 570 -5.35 -11.34 -16.79
N GLY A 571 -5.93 -11.12 -15.62
CA GLY A 571 -6.72 -12.12 -14.91
C GLY A 571 -8.08 -12.40 -15.56
N LEU A 572 -8.72 -11.37 -16.09
CA LEU A 572 -10.02 -11.48 -16.76
C LEU A 572 -9.91 -12.27 -18.08
N PHE A 573 -8.85 -12.06 -18.86
CA PHE A 573 -8.65 -12.69 -20.17
C PHE A 573 -7.60 -13.82 -20.19
N GLN A 574 -7.12 -14.30 -19.03
CA GLN A 574 -6.09 -15.36 -18.93
C GLN A 574 -4.81 -15.09 -19.71
N LEU A 575 -4.37 -13.82 -19.75
CA LEU A 575 -3.09 -13.51 -20.37
C LEU A 575 -1.99 -14.10 -19.48
N GLY A 576 -1.16 -14.98 -20.04
CA GLY A 576 -0.38 -16.05 -19.37
C GLY A 576 0.49 -15.71 -18.14
N SER A 577 0.60 -14.45 -17.72
CA SER A 577 1.21 -14.07 -16.43
C SER A 577 0.30 -14.29 -15.21
N SER A 578 -0.98 -14.63 -15.39
CA SER A 578 -1.93 -14.79 -14.28
C SER A 578 -1.72 -16.06 -13.44
N TYR A 579 -1.02 -17.06 -13.98
CA TYR A 579 -0.82 -18.37 -13.38
C TYR A 579 0.56 -18.56 -12.73
N GLU A 580 1.51 -17.67 -13.02
CA GLU A 580 2.87 -17.79 -12.51
C GLU A 580 2.99 -17.15 -11.12
N TRP A 581 3.27 -17.97 -10.11
CA TRP A 581 3.58 -17.48 -8.77
C TRP A 581 5.10 -17.32 -8.62
N VAL A 582 5.52 -16.12 -8.22
CA VAL A 582 6.91 -15.79 -7.92
C VAL A 582 7.01 -15.38 -6.45
N VAL A 583 7.88 -16.05 -5.70
CA VAL A 583 8.15 -15.75 -4.28
C VAL A 583 8.51 -14.27 -4.14
N THR A 584 7.85 -13.61 -3.19
CA THR A 584 8.18 -12.23 -2.84
C THR A 584 9.28 -12.27 -1.79
N LYS A 585 10.49 -11.80 -2.13
CA LYS A 585 11.62 -11.79 -1.20
C LYS A 585 11.29 -11.01 0.07
N LYS A 586 11.68 -11.57 1.21
CA LYS A 586 11.51 -11.02 2.57
C LYS A 586 12.81 -10.39 3.06
N ALA A 587 12.71 -9.49 4.03
CA ALA A 587 13.86 -8.74 4.54
C ALA A 587 14.43 -9.33 5.84
N GLY A 588 13.63 -10.07 6.63
CA GLY A 588 14.09 -10.70 7.88
C GLY A 588 14.01 -9.81 9.12
N ARG A 589 13.19 -8.76 9.08
CA ARG A 589 13.02 -7.77 10.14
C ARG A 589 12.32 -8.36 11.35
N SER A 590 12.97 -8.23 12.50
CA SER A 590 12.41 -8.61 13.80
C SER A 590 11.47 -7.52 14.33
N SER A 591 10.49 -7.89 15.15
CA SER A 591 9.63 -6.92 15.85
C SER A 591 10.42 -6.13 16.91
N GLU A 592 9.93 -4.96 17.31
CA GLU A 592 10.55 -4.19 18.41
C GLU A 592 10.62 -5.02 19.71
N SER A 593 9.60 -5.84 19.98
CA SER A 593 9.58 -6.79 21.10
C SER A 593 10.63 -7.87 20.97
N ASP A 594 10.86 -8.43 19.78
CA ASP A 594 11.91 -9.43 19.56
C ASP A 594 13.30 -8.81 19.66
N LEU A 595 13.49 -7.58 19.21
CA LEU A 595 14.74 -6.83 19.37
C LEU A 595 15.02 -6.59 20.85
N LEU A 596 14.01 -6.21 21.62
CA LEU A 596 14.13 -6.03 23.08
C LEU A 596 14.38 -7.35 23.80
N ALA A 597 13.66 -8.42 23.45
CA ALA A 597 13.85 -9.75 24.03
C ALA A 597 15.23 -10.34 23.67
N SER A 598 15.70 -10.13 22.44
CA SER A 598 17.04 -10.52 22.01
C SER A 598 18.10 -9.70 22.75
N ALA A 599 17.91 -8.39 22.90
CA ALA A 599 18.80 -7.55 23.69
C ALA A 599 18.81 -7.94 25.18
N GLU A 600 17.66 -8.31 25.73
CA GLU A 600 17.55 -8.79 27.11
C GLU A 600 18.23 -10.15 27.28
N MET A 601 18.06 -11.07 26.31
CA MET A 601 18.72 -12.38 26.28
C MET A 601 20.24 -12.23 26.11
N GLU A 602 20.70 -11.36 25.21
CA GLU A 602 22.12 -11.01 25.07
C GLU A 602 22.65 -10.39 26.35
N SER A 603 21.89 -9.53 27.04
CA SER A 603 22.28 -8.98 28.34
C SER A 603 22.36 -10.06 29.44
N LYS A 604 21.44 -11.04 29.44
CA LYS A 604 21.43 -12.17 30.38
C LYS A 604 22.60 -13.11 30.13
N ILE A 605 22.91 -13.38 28.86
CA ILE A 605 24.09 -14.17 28.45
C ILE A 605 25.37 -13.43 28.82
N MET A 606 25.46 -12.12 28.56
CA MET A 606 26.58 -11.26 28.97
C MET A 606 26.77 -11.22 30.49
N ASN A 607 25.67 -11.15 31.26
CA ASN A 607 25.71 -11.17 32.72
C ASN A 607 26.06 -12.56 33.27
N GLN A 608 25.59 -13.66 32.65
CA GLN A 608 26.01 -15.02 33.00
C GLN A 608 27.49 -15.26 32.69
N LEU A 609 28.00 -14.75 31.57
CA LEU A 609 29.42 -14.82 31.19
C LEU A 609 30.32 -13.96 32.10
N GLN A 610 29.82 -12.82 32.62
CA GLN A 610 30.56 -12.05 33.62
C GLN A 610 30.65 -12.74 35.00
N ILE A 611 29.69 -13.63 35.32
CA ILE A 611 29.69 -14.41 36.57
C ILE A 611 30.58 -15.67 36.46
N GLN A 612 30.88 -16.16 35.25
CA GLN A 612 31.86 -17.22 34.99
C GLN A 612 33.20 -16.65 34.47
N ARG A 613 33.93 -15.93 35.32
CA ARG A 613 35.37 -15.66 35.07
C ARG A 613 36.19 -16.93 35.34
N GLY A 614 36.21 -17.83 34.36
CA GLY A 614 37.01 -19.06 34.40
C GLY A 614 36.85 -19.93 33.14
N ALA A 615 36.70 -19.33 31.96
CA ALA A 615 36.55 -20.06 30.70
C ALA A 615 37.89 -20.15 29.94
N SER A 616 38.14 -21.34 29.37
CA SER A 616 39.33 -21.75 28.62
C SER A 616 39.54 -20.94 27.32
N GLU A 617 40.80 -20.71 26.92
CA GLU A 617 41.19 -20.03 25.66
C GLU A 617 40.53 -20.65 24.40
N SER A 618 40.11 -21.92 24.46
CA SER A 618 39.41 -22.60 23.38
C SER A 618 38.02 -22.02 23.09
N GLU A 619 37.27 -21.61 24.13
CA GLU A 619 35.91 -21.06 23.97
C GLU A 619 35.94 -19.62 23.44
N LEU A 620 36.98 -18.86 23.80
CA LEU A 620 37.22 -17.51 23.26
C LEU A 620 37.53 -17.54 21.75
N THR A 621 38.19 -18.61 21.30
CA THR A 621 38.55 -18.83 19.89
C THR A 621 37.33 -19.24 19.06
N GLU A 622 36.42 -20.04 19.63
CA GLU A 622 35.12 -20.36 19.02
C GLU A 622 34.20 -19.14 18.93
N LEU A 623 34.20 -18.28 19.96
CA LEU A 623 33.45 -17.02 19.96
C LEU A 623 33.95 -16.03 18.90
N ASN A 624 35.27 -15.97 18.69
CA ASN A 624 35.86 -15.16 17.63
C ASN A 624 35.52 -15.70 16.23
N ARG A 625 35.50 -17.03 16.05
CA ARG A 625 35.03 -17.64 14.79
C ARG A 625 33.55 -17.39 14.52
N LEU A 626 32.70 -17.41 15.55
CA LEU A 626 31.27 -17.09 15.43
C LEU A 626 31.04 -15.60 15.15
N LYS A 627 31.86 -14.70 15.72
CA LYS A 627 31.88 -13.27 15.37
C LYS A 627 32.33 -13.03 13.94
N GLU A 628 33.40 -13.69 13.49
CA GLU A 628 33.87 -13.61 12.10
C GLU A 628 32.82 -14.18 11.12
N GLN A 629 32.08 -15.22 11.50
CA GLN A 629 30.98 -15.76 10.69
C GLN A 629 29.74 -14.84 10.69
N LYS A 630 29.46 -14.09 11.76
CA LYS A 630 28.42 -13.04 11.80
C LYS A 630 28.83 -11.77 11.05
N GLU A 631 30.11 -11.40 11.09
CA GLU A 631 30.66 -10.25 10.34
C GLU A 631 30.86 -10.55 8.85
N ALA A 632 30.97 -11.83 8.46
CA ALA A 632 30.90 -12.30 7.08
C ALA A 632 29.47 -12.30 6.51
N ALA A 633 28.62 -11.37 6.94
CA ALA A 633 27.38 -11.05 6.24
C ALA A 633 27.73 -10.64 4.79
N PRO A 634 26.97 -11.10 3.78
CA PRO A 634 27.29 -10.78 2.40
C PRO A 634 27.25 -9.27 2.20
N VAL A 635 28.34 -8.71 1.66
CA VAL A 635 28.46 -7.33 1.18
C VAL A 635 27.15 -6.96 0.45
N PRO A 636 26.50 -5.82 0.75
CA PRO A 636 25.24 -5.48 0.12
C PRO A 636 25.45 -5.42 -1.39
N VAL A 637 24.85 -6.39 -2.11
CA VAL A 637 24.82 -6.40 -3.56
C VAL A 637 24.26 -5.06 -3.99
N LYS A 638 25.07 -4.21 -4.65
CA LYS A 638 24.62 -2.94 -5.23
C LYS A 638 23.36 -3.22 -6.03
N ARG A 639 22.20 -2.78 -5.51
CA ARG A 639 20.92 -2.91 -6.21
C ARG A 639 21.02 -2.13 -7.51
N VAL A 640 21.01 -2.83 -8.63
CA VAL A 640 20.90 -2.19 -9.95
C VAL A 640 19.44 -1.77 -10.12
N ASN A 641 19.19 -0.47 -10.00
CA ASN A 641 17.84 0.08 -10.12
C ASN A 641 17.27 -0.18 -11.52
N LYS A 642 16.04 -0.69 -11.55
CA LYS A 642 15.37 -1.04 -12.80
C LYS A 642 14.66 0.17 -13.38
N ILE A 643 14.61 0.26 -14.71
CA ILE A 643 13.81 1.28 -15.40
C ILE A 643 12.49 0.67 -15.86
N TYR A 644 11.38 1.28 -15.45
CA TYR A 644 10.05 0.82 -15.82
C TYR A 644 9.48 1.68 -16.95
N ARG A 645 9.55 1.13 -18.17
CA ARG A 645 9.26 1.85 -19.42
C ARG A 645 7.81 2.35 -19.51
N LYS A 646 6.82 1.62 -18.98
CA LYS A 646 5.40 1.99 -19.05
C LYS A 646 5.12 3.23 -18.21
N GLU A 647 5.56 3.21 -16.96
CA GLU A 647 5.46 4.30 -16.00
C GLU A 647 6.21 5.53 -16.52
N LEU A 648 7.39 5.35 -17.11
CA LEU A 648 8.17 6.45 -17.70
C LEU A 648 7.48 7.08 -18.92
N THR A 649 6.84 6.29 -19.79
CA THR A 649 6.12 6.82 -20.95
C THR A 649 4.86 7.59 -20.51
N LEU A 650 4.15 7.11 -19.49
CA LEU A 650 3.05 7.85 -18.87
C LEU A 650 3.54 9.12 -18.17
N ALA A 651 4.71 9.10 -17.54
CA ALA A 651 5.32 10.30 -16.96
C ALA A 651 5.46 11.39 -18.02
N PHE A 652 6.07 11.06 -19.17
CA PHE A 652 6.22 12.02 -20.26
C PHE A 652 4.89 12.49 -20.84
N LEU A 653 3.89 11.61 -20.93
CA LEU A 653 2.56 11.98 -21.41
C LEU A 653 1.90 13.01 -20.48
N LEU A 654 1.91 12.75 -19.17
CA LEU A 654 1.34 13.64 -18.16
C LEU A 654 2.10 14.97 -18.09
N LEU A 655 3.42 14.94 -18.19
CA LEU A 655 4.24 16.14 -18.26
C LEU A 655 3.94 16.96 -19.52
N THR A 656 3.77 16.31 -20.67
CA THR A 656 3.36 16.98 -21.93
C THR A 656 1.98 17.63 -21.77
N ALA A 657 1.02 16.93 -21.17
CA ALA A 657 -0.30 17.46 -20.84
C ALA A 657 -0.22 18.63 -19.85
N SER A 658 0.71 18.60 -18.88
CA SER A 658 0.93 19.71 -17.95
C SER A 658 1.40 20.97 -18.68
N VAL A 659 2.37 20.85 -19.59
CA VAL A 659 2.83 21.99 -20.42
C VAL A 659 1.68 22.54 -21.26
N ARG A 660 0.85 21.67 -21.81
CA ARG A 660 -0.35 22.09 -22.56
C ARG A 660 -1.36 22.84 -21.69
N SER A 661 -1.58 22.38 -20.46
CA SER A 661 -2.48 22.99 -19.48
C SER A 661 -1.99 24.39 -19.06
N LEU A 662 -0.66 24.57 -18.97
CA LEU A 662 -0.05 25.87 -18.71
C LEU A 662 -0.38 26.89 -19.83
N LEU A 663 -0.42 26.45 -21.09
CA LEU A 663 -0.78 27.28 -22.24
C LEU A 663 -2.27 27.66 -22.26
N SER A 664 -3.18 26.84 -21.70
CA SER A 664 -4.62 27.13 -21.62
C SER A 664 -5.07 27.89 -20.36
N ALA A 665 -4.15 28.27 -19.47
CA ALA A 665 -4.44 28.92 -18.19
C ALA A 665 -5.34 28.11 -17.21
N GLN A 666 -5.39 26.78 -17.34
CA GLN A 666 -6.10 25.91 -16.41
C GLN A 666 -5.26 25.60 -15.15
N GLY A 667 -5.12 26.59 -14.27
CA GLY A 667 -4.14 26.58 -13.18
C GLY A 667 -4.14 25.33 -12.29
N VAL A 668 -5.29 24.78 -11.90
CA VAL A 668 -5.36 23.62 -10.99
C VAL A 668 -4.96 22.30 -11.69
N HIS A 669 -5.35 22.15 -12.96
CA HIS A 669 -5.04 20.95 -13.76
C HIS A 669 -3.54 20.84 -14.00
N PHE A 670 -2.87 21.98 -14.24
CA PHE A 670 -1.42 22.06 -14.38
C PHE A 670 -0.69 21.44 -13.19
N TYR A 671 -1.00 21.88 -11.96
CA TYR A 671 -0.31 21.37 -10.77
C TYR A 671 -0.55 19.87 -10.56
N PHE A 672 -1.79 19.40 -10.70
CA PHE A 672 -2.08 17.98 -10.55
C PHE A 672 -1.32 17.15 -11.58
N LEU A 673 -1.36 17.52 -12.87
CA LEU A 673 -0.65 16.81 -13.94
C LEU A 673 0.87 16.85 -13.77
N LEU A 674 1.42 17.98 -13.31
CA LEU A 674 2.84 18.13 -13.03
C LEU A 674 3.28 17.18 -11.91
N PHE A 675 2.62 17.24 -10.75
CA PHE A 675 2.98 16.39 -9.60
C PHE A 675 2.74 14.91 -9.90
N GLN A 676 1.67 14.57 -10.62
CA GLN A 676 1.41 13.21 -11.07
C GLN A 676 2.49 12.73 -12.05
N GLY A 677 2.85 13.55 -13.05
CA GLY A 677 3.91 13.23 -14.01
C GLY A 677 5.28 13.04 -13.35
N VAL A 678 5.63 13.89 -12.38
CA VAL A 678 6.85 13.74 -11.57
C VAL A 678 6.81 12.44 -10.74
N THR A 679 5.68 12.10 -10.13
CA THR A 679 5.55 10.85 -9.37
C THR A 679 5.75 9.61 -10.25
N PHE A 680 5.14 9.60 -11.44
CA PHE A 680 5.37 8.56 -12.45
C PHE A 680 6.83 8.48 -12.90
N LEU A 681 7.52 9.62 -13.01
CA LEU A 681 8.95 9.67 -13.33
C LEU A 681 9.79 9.04 -12.21
N LEU A 682 9.53 9.41 -10.95
CA LEU A 682 10.25 8.88 -9.79
C LEU A 682 10.07 7.36 -9.66
N VAL A 683 8.83 6.87 -9.82
CA VAL A 683 8.53 5.45 -9.79
C VAL A 683 9.13 4.74 -11.01
N GLY A 684 9.04 5.32 -12.21
CA GLY A 684 9.62 4.77 -13.43
C GLY A 684 11.14 4.63 -13.40
N LEU A 685 11.82 5.43 -12.57
CA LEU A 685 13.26 5.38 -12.30
C LEU A 685 13.63 4.56 -11.06
N ASP A 686 12.65 3.94 -10.39
CA ASP A 686 12.81 3.11 -9.19
C ASP A 686 13.42 3.86 -7.99
N LEU A 687 13.00 5.11 -7.77
CA LEU A 687 13.52 5.99 -6.71
C LEU A 687 12.73 5.91 -5.39
N ILE A 688 11.55 5.29 -5.38
CA ILE A 688 10.61 5.36 -4.24
C ILE A 688 11.00 4.44 -3.06
N GLY A 689 11.71 3.34 -3.35
CA GLY A 689 12.19 2.38 -2.35
C GLY A 689 13.62 2.62 -1.87
N GLU A 690 14.31 3.65 -2.40
CA GLU A 690 15.73 3.92 -2.11
C GLU A 690 15.98 4.84 -0.91
N GLN A 691 14.94 5.45 -0.35
CA GLN A 691 15.06 6.22 0.89
C GLN A 691 15.17 5.26 2.08
N MET A 692 16.33 4.60 2.20
CA MET A 692 16.75 3.93 3.42
C MET A 692 17.66 4.90 4.18
N SER A 693 17.04 5.61 5.12
CA SER A 693 17.62 6.43 6.20
C SER A 693 16.55 7.39 6.71
#